data_AF-A0A934XT50-F1
#
_entry.id   AF-A0A934XT50-F1
#
_cell.length_a   1.000
_cell.length_b   1.000
_cell.length_c   1.000
_cell.angle_alpha   90.00
_cell.angle_beta   90.00
_cell.angle_gamma   90.00
#
_symmetry.space_group_name_H-M   'P 1'
#
loop_
_entity.id
_entity.type
_entity.pdbx_description
1 polymer ?
#
loop_
_entity_poly.entity_id
_entity_poly.type
_entity_poly.pdbx_seq_one_letter_code
_entity_poly.pdbx_strand_id
1 'polypeptide(L)'
;MRNPAAGAHPIAAANPGPGQPAAVVQSSQLNTCLAVDAAIHEAEATVLLAFSGTPSSASLKLDINNARPGHSIYLNDSRIGAIPDWTTGAGYCSRTGITTTLPIANLALVRNGLNTIRIVNDADPNDSYSIASGILEISGDVSGATYQDFVYASSYPAYPSYPRAIAQIPSNYDGAPRPLIIGVHGYGNELSLRWQPIYAYGAEANRRGWLLASPEMHGENPDSGGGHSLGARAAQRDLLDTVNYMKAHYAVDSSRVYLIGFSMGAQTALLGAAKYPDVFAGIVEYSAFASLSDWYYETEDWRRTVIESETYGTPSSQPFEYARRGPKNVALGFKHMPLAIVHGSADTKVLPHHGQDIYDAIARVGPDRLEMHWYNGDHDGDPSPWNATWAFDFLSPLILASNPPAIALRTDESKTTWWLGITQYGDPHWTAADLTFSSSARWITGIITEEAGVDLAFDVASLGLPASGPYVLEKDNLGNGSHSVQPLTAYNGRVTAYLSTASWRLRLSPGNSTPTPTPVWTSTPTLTPTPTRTPTSTLTPTPTRTPTKTPTLTQSPTETATHTPTPTPTATPSPTPAVGAIRGAVFADLNRDLVQQPGEAGIAGVTLTLRQGAFVVATTSSDSDGAYRFFNLSPTSYSLSVTAPPAYVILGSDSQGVLVTAGSDLEIDFAAFPWQYRFMPLLKKS
;
A
#
# COMPACT_ATOMS: atom_id res chain seq x y z
N MET A 1 8.43 -16.19 0.35
CA MET A 1 8.33 -16.97 1.60
C MET A 1 7.68 -18.29 1.25
N ARG A 2 8.35 -19.45 1.39
CA ARG A 2 7.67 -20.74 1.19
C ARG A 2 6.45 -20.70 2.10
N ASN A 3 5.25 -20.86 1.55
CA ASN A 3 4.06 -21.09 2.36
C ASN A 3 4.38 -22.32 3.23
N PRO A 4 4.67 -22.16 4.53
CA PRO A 4 4.91 -23.32 5.36
C PRO A 4 3.55 -23.96 5.47
N ALA A 5 3.35 -25.09 4.79
CA ALA A 5 2.16 -25.91 4.98
C ALA A 5 1.90 -26.01 6.49
N ALA A 6 0.80 -25.38 6.93
CA ALA A 6 0.26 -25.32 8.28
C ALA A 6 1.32 -25.33 9.42
N GLY A 7 1.74 -24.14 9.85
CA GLY A 7 2.80 -23.92 10.85
C GLY A 7 2.36 -23.98 12.33
N ALA A 8 3.13 -24.69 13.13
CA ALA A 8 2.99 -25.09 14.55
C ALA A 8 2.71 -24.02 15.63
N HIS A 9 1.53 -24.03 16.30
CA HIS A 9 1.16 -23.09 17.36
C HIS A 9 1.82 -23.40 18.73
N PRO A 10 2.49 -22.44 19.38
CA PRO A 10 3.00 -22.57 20.74
C PRO A 10 1.92 -22.75 21.80
N ILE A 11 2.28 -23.56 22.79
CA ILE A 11 1.95 -23.31 24.19
C ILE A 11 3.06 -22.41 24.74
N ALA A 12 2.69 -21.38 25.49
CA ALA A 12 3.62 -20.38 26.04
C ALA A 12 4.85 -21.03 26.72
N ALA A 13 6.04 -20.50 26.45
CA ALA A 13 7.24 -20.83 27.22
C ALA A 13 6.99 -20.41 28.68
N ALA A 14 6.96 -21.37 29.61
CA ALA A 14 6.88 -21.07 31.03
C ALA A 14 8.23 -20.49 31.48
N ASN A 15 8.27 -19.18 31.78
CA ASN A 15 9.42 -18.61 32.47
C ASN A 15 9.52 -19.24 33.88
N PRO A 16 10.68 -19.80 34.28
CA PRO A 16 10.87 -20.22 35.66
C PRO A 16 10.97 -18.97 36.54
N GLY A 17 10.27 -19.00 37.67
CA GLY A 17 10.32 -17.94 38.69
C GLY A 17 11.75 -17.71 39.24
N PRO A 18 11.99 -16.58 39.92
CA PRO A 18 13.32 -16.17 40.32
C PRO A 18 13.98 -17.19 41.27
N GLY A 19 15.15 -17.72 40.89
CA GLY A 19 16.04 -18.52 41.78
C GLY A 19 16.47 -19.92 41.31
N GLN A 20 16.31 -20.32 40.05
CA GLN A 20 16.72 -21.65 39.55
C GLN A 20 17.90 -21.56 38.54
N PRO A 21 18.98 -22.35 38.69
CA PRO A 21 20.21 -22.24 37.88
C PRO A 21 20.20 -22.91 36.49
N ALA A 22 19.04 -23.04 35.83
CA ALA A 22 18.95 -23.26 34.38
C ALA A 22 17.54 -22.88 33.91
N ALA A 23 17.41 -21.85 33.07
CA ALA A 23 16.13 -21.54 32.45
C ALA A 23 15.89 -22.50 31.27
N VAL A 24 14.72 -23.11 31.25
CA VAL A 24 14.26 -23.98 30.15
C VAL A 24 13.40 -23.13 29.22
N VAL A 25 13.69 -23.16 27.92
CA VAL A 25 12.92 -22.48 26.88
C VAL A 25 12.44 -23.51 25.88
N GLN A 26 11.19 -23.38 25.46
CA GLN A 26 10.54 -24.30 24.53
C GLN A 26 10.15 -23.58 23.26
N SER A 27 10.18 -24.30 22.14
CA SER A 27 9.67 -23.83 20.86
C SER A 27 8.14 -23.81 20.83
N SER A 28 7.60 -23.29 19.74
CA SER A 28 6.23 -23.60 19.36
C SER A 28 6.00 -25.12 19.25
N GLN A 29 4.75 -25.56 19.43
CA GLN A 29 4.38 -26.98 19.35
C GLN A 29 3.78 -27.28 17.99
N LEU A 30 4.12 -28.42 17.38
CA LEU A 30 3.50 -28.90 16.15
C LEU A 30 1.96 -28.77 16.20
N ASN A 31 1.38 -28.12 15.18
CA ASN A 31 -0.08 -27.97 15.02
C ASN A 31 -0.65 -28.98 14.02
N THR A 32 0.18 -29.44 13.08
CA THR A 32 -0.13 -30.51 12.16
C THR A 32 0.52 -31.80 12.61
N CYS A 33 -0.24 -32.87 12.43
CA CYS A 33 0.28 -34.20 12.62
C CYS A 33 1.26 -34.53 11.49
N LEU A 34 2.47 -34.96 11.85
CA LEU A 34 3.38 -35.58 10.89
C LEU A 34 3.00 -37.04 10.74
N ALA A 35 2.79 -37.50 9.51
CA ALA A 35 2.21 -38.79 9.23
C ALA A 35 2.94 -39.42 8.04
N VAL A 36 3.38 -40.68 8.20
CA VAL A 36 4.06 -41.44 7.15
C VAL A 36 3.49 -42.84 7.06
N ASP A 37 3.50 -43.39 5.86
CA ASP A 37 3.03 -44.73 5.54
C ASP A 37 3.80 -45.29 4.33
N ALA A 38 3.30 -46.36 3.72
CA ALA A 38 3.93 -46.97 2.55
C ALA A 38 3.89 -46.10 1.28
N ALA A 39 3.02 -45.09 1.21
CA ALA A 39 2.88 -44.15 0.11
C ALA A 39 3.56 -42.80 0.41
N ILE A 40 3.49 -42.35 1.66
CA ILE A 40 4.10 -41.11 2.15
C ILE A 40 5.33 -41.48 2.97
N HIS A 41 6.49 -41.49 2.31
CA HIS A 41 7.75 -41.92 2.93
C HIS A 41 8.38 -40.90 3.88
N GLU A 42 7.98 -39.63 3.81
CA GLU A 42 8.47 -38.60 4.72
C GLU A 42 7.43 -37.51 4.97
N ALA A 43 7.51 -36.89 6.14
CA ALA A 43 6.70 -35.75 6.52
C ALA A 43 7.51 -34.75 7.35
N GLU A 44 7.27 -33.46 7.16
CA GLU A 44 7.97 -32.40 7.86
C GLU A 44 7.05 -31.28 8.33
N ALA A 45 7.46 -30.61 9.41
CA ALA A 45 6.82 -29.41 9.91
C ALA A 45 7.86 -28.52 10.59
N THR A 46 7.50 -27.26 10.81
CA THR A 46 8.39 -26.27 11.42
C THR A 46 7.89 -25.85 12.79
N VAL A 47 8.82 -25.62 13.72
CA VAL A 47 8.57 -25.00 15.02
C VAL A 47 9.42 -23.74 15.16
N LEU A 48 8.91 -22.74 15.87
CA LEU A 48 9.61 -21.49 16.13
C LEU A 48 10.23 -21.49 17.52
N LEU A 49 11.53 -21.21 17.60
CA LEU A 49 12.25 -21.04 18.85
C LEU A 49 12.98 -19.70 18.83
N ALA A 50 12.41 -18.67 19.46
CA ALA A 50 13.04 -17.36 19.59
C ALA A 50 13.58 -17.17 21.01
N PHE A 51 14.89 -17.00 21.15
CA PHE A 51 15.55 -16.89 22.45
C PHE A 51 16.74 -15.92 22.46
N SER A 52 17.18 -15.54 23.65
CA SER A 52 18.47 -14.88 23.91
C SER A 52 19.31 -15.75 24.83
N GLY A 53 20.62 -15.49 24.88
CA GLY A 53 21.56 -16.25 25.70
C GLY A 53 22.21 -17.44 24.97
N THR A 54 22.87 -18.32 25.72
CA THR A 54 23.66 -19.45 25.20
C THR A 54 23.10 -20.77 25.71
N PRO A 55 22.52 -21.62 24.83
CA PRO A 55 22.06 -22.94 25.20
C PRO A 55 23.23 -23.83 25.67
N SER A 56 23.01 -24.58 26.75
CA SER A 56 23.93 -25.59 27.27
C SER A 56 23.49 -27.03 26.94
N SER A 57 22.21 -27.23 26.64
CA SER A 57 21.65 -28.48 26.17
C SER A 57 20.39 -28.25 25.34
N ALA A 58 20.05 -29.22 24.49
CA ALA A 58 18.83 -29.22 23.71
C ALA A 58 18.24 -30.65 23.59
N SER A 59 16.92 -30.73 23.48
CA SER A 59 16.22 -31.99 23.23
C SER A 59 14.98 -31.77 22.37
N LEU A 60 14.58 -32.78 21.62
CA LEU A 60 13.32 -32.80 20.88
C LEU A 60 12.36 -33.79 21.55
N LYS A 61 11.23 -33.29 22.05
CA LYS A 61 10.16 -34.08 22.65
C LYS A 61 9.08 -34.33 21.60
N LEU A 62 8.75 -35.58 21.35
CA LEU A 62 7.82 -36.00 20.30
C LEU A 62 6.77 -36.95 20.89
N ASP A 63 5.49 -36.71 20.60
CA ASP A 63 4.41 -37.63 20.94
C ASP A 63 4.13 -38.56 19.76
N ILE A 64 4.68 -39.77 19.83
CA ILE A 64 4.75 -40.73 18.72
C ILE A 64 3.63 -41.77 18.83
N ASN A 65 2.94 -42.03 17.73
CA ASN A 65 1.85 -42.98 17.62
C ASN A 65 2.20 -44.10 16.63
N ASN A 66 2.10 -45.35 17.09
CA ASN A 66 2.12 -46.55 16.26
C ASN A 66 3.39 -46.76 15.43
N ALA A 67 4.56 -46.41 15.95
CA ALA A 67 5.83 -46.54 15.24
C ALA A 67 6.66 -47.72 15.73
N ARG A 68 7.16 -48.56 14.81
CA ARG A 68 8.20 -49.55 15.06
C ARG A 68 9.55 -48.85 15.34
N PRO A 69 10.48 -49.50 16.05
CA PRO A 69 11.78 -48.90 16.32
C PRO A 69 12.63 -48.78 15.05
N GLY A 70 13.52 -47.79 15.03
CA GLY A 70 14.56 -47.63 14.01
C GLY A 70 14.33 -46.50 13.01
N HIS A 71 13.10 -45.98 12.87
CA HIS A 71 12.81 -44.90 11.93
C HIS A 71 13.58 -43.62 12.27
N SER A 72 14.23 -43.00 11.28
CA SER A 72 15.07 -41.83 11.49
C SER A 72 14.28 -40.55 11.75
N ILE A 73 14.82 -39.69 12.61
CA ILE A 73 14.27 -38.36 12.94
C ILE A 73 15.34 -37.30 12.64
N TYR A 74 14.91 -36.23 11.96
CA TYR A 74 15.77 -35.15 11.50
C TYR A 74 15.36 -33.80 12.12
N LEU A 75 16.36 -32.98 12.42
CA LEU A 75 16.23 -31.57 12.76
C LEU A 75 17.07 -30.75 11.79
N ASN A 76 16.47 -29.79 11.09
CA ASN A 76 17.16 -28.93 10.11
C ASN A 76 18.06 -29.74 9.15
N ASP A 77 17.46 -30.77 8.53
CA ASP A 77 18.07 -31.72 7.59
C ASP A 77 19.17 -32.62 8.15
N SER A 78 19.49 -32.51 9.45
CA SER A 78 20.47 -33.34 10.12
C SER A 78 19.79 -34.42 10.95
N ARG A 79 20.21 -35.68 10.79
CA ARG A 79 19.69 -36.79 11.59
C ARG A 79 20.10 -36.61 13.04
N ILE A 80 19.13 -36.55 13.95
CA ILE A 80 19.37 -36.38 15.39
C ILE A 80 19.14 -37.67 16.19
N GLY A 81 18.42 -38.63 15.62
CA GLY A 81 18.13 -39.89 16.29
C GLY A 81 17.25 -40.80 15.47
N ALA A 82 16.72 -41.83 16.12
CA ALA A 82 15.69 -42.70 15.61
C ALA A 82 14.69 -43.04 16.72
N ILE A 83 13.53 -43.55 16.33
CA ILE A 83 12.53 -44.07 17.25
C ILE A 83 13.15 -45.24 18.04
N PRO A 84 13.28 -45.12 19.37
CA PRO A 84 14.10 -46.05 20.15
C PRO A 84 13.43 -47.40 20.37
N ASP A 85 12.13 -47.39 20.65
CA ASP A 85 11.34 -48.57 20.99
C ASP A 85 10.00 -48.55 20.24
N TRP A 86 9.35 -49.71 20.19
CA TRP A 86 8.01 -49.81 19.62
C TRP A 86 7.03 -48.96 20.42
N THR A 87 6.36 -48.03 19.73
CA THR A 87 5.28 -47.23 20.31
C THR A 87 3.93 -47.82 19.91
N THR A 88 3.23 -48.50 20.83
CA THR A 88 1.94 -49.17 20.55
C THR A 88 0.71 -48.39 20.99
N GLY A 89 -0.42 -48.55 20.28
CA GLY A 89 -1.74 -48.47 20.90
C GLY A 89 -2.39 -47.09 21.02
N ALA A 90 -1.81 -46.05 20.42
CA ALA A 90 -2.47 -44.75 20.27
C ALA A 90 -3.07 -44.61 18.86
N GLY A 91 -4.22 -43.94 18.77
CA GLY A 91 -4.85 -43.63 17.48
C GLY A 91 -3.93 -42.77 16.61
N TYR A 92 -4.07 -42.90 15.30
CA TYR A 92 -3.31 -42.09 14.35
C TYR A 92 -3.50 -40.59 14.65
N CYS A 93 -2.39 -39.85 14.72
CA CYS A 93 -2.38 -38.43 15.11
C CYS A 93 -2.97 -38.11 16.50
N SER A 94 -3.07 -39.08 17.40
CA SER A 94 -3.53 -38.84 18.77
C SER A 94 -2.49 -38.11 19.60
N ARG A 95 -2.92 -37.10 20.38
CA ARG A 95 -2.08 -36.43 21.39
C ARG A 95 -1.79 -37.30 22.62
N THR A 96 -2.26 -38.55 22.64
CA THR A 96 -1.99 -39.54 23.70
C THR A 96 -0.92 -40.55 23.30
N GLY A 97 -0.07 -40.21 22.33
CA GLY A 97 1.06 -41.03 21.92
C GLY A 97 2.11 -41.21 23.03
N ILE A 98 3.15 -42.00 22.73
CA ILE A 98 4.27 -42.18 23.65
C ILE A 98 5.23 -41.01 23.47
N THR A 99 5.35 -40.18 24.51
CA THR A 99 6.30 -39.08 24.55
C THR A 99 7.72 -39.61 24.58
N THR A 100 8.45 -39.38 23.49
CA THR A 100 9.86 -39.74 23.32
C THR A 100 10.70 -38.46 23.34
N THR A 101 11.74 -38.44 24.16
CA THR A 101 12.68 -37.31 24.23
C THR A 101 14.02 -37.70 23.59
N LEU A 102 14.39 -37.03 22.51
CA LEU A 102 15.65 -37.23 21.81
C LEU A 102 16.65 -36.13 22.20
N PRO A 103 17.78 -36.45 22.85
CA PRO A 103 18.81 -35.46 23.14
C PRO A 103 19.49 -35.01 21.84
N ILE A 104 19.74 -33.71 21.71
CA ILE A 104 20.43 -33.13 20.55
C ILE A 104 21.89 -32.88 20.95
N ALA A 105 22.78 -33.77 20.54
CA ALA A 105 24.19 -33.72 20.91
C ALA A 105 24.94 -32.51 20.30
N ASN A 106 24.57 -32.13 19.06
CA ASN A 106 25.16 -30.97 18.38
C ASN A 106 24.22 -29.77 18.46
N LEU A 107 24.47 -28.85 19.40
CA LEU A 107 23.65 -27.66 19.60
C LEU A 107 23.64 -26.70 18.41
N ALA A 108 24.64 -26.75 17.52
CA ALA A 108 24.66 -25.92 16.31
C ALA A 108 23.54 -26.29 15.32
N LEU A 109 22.88 -27.44 15.50
CA LEU A 109 21.70 -27.81 14.72
C LEU A 109 20.45 -27.02 15.12
N VAL A 110 20.41 -26.47 16.34
CA VAL A 110 19.27 -25.68 16.81
C VAL A 110 19.40 -24.25 16.32
N ARG A 111 18.42 -23.80 15.55
CA ARG A 111 18.35 -22.43 15.03
C ARG A 111 17.59 -21.54 16.02
N ASN A 112 18.08 -20.32 16.23
CA ASN A 112 17.30 -19.25 16.86
C ASN A 112 16.36 -18.67 15.78
N GLY A 113 15.14 -19.20 15.75
CA GLY A 113 14.14 -18.99 14.71
C GLY A 113 13.44 -20.29 14.33
N LEU A 114 13.14 -20.46 13.04
CA LEU A 114 12.46 -21.64 12.54
C LEU A 114 13.39 -22.86 12.54
N ASN A 115 12.85 -23.96 13.03
CA ASN A 115 13.48 -25.27 13.05
C ASN A 115 12.56 -26.29 12.37
N THR A 116 13.07 -27.02 11.38
CA THR A 116 12.32 -28.06 10.68
C THR A 116 12.52 -29.40 11.37
N ILE A 117 11.42 -30.07 11.72
CA ILE A 117 11.37 -31.45 12.21
C ILE A 117 10.88 -32.31 11.04
N ARG A 118 11.64 -33.34 10.68
CA ARG A 118 11.26 -34.28 9.61
C ARG A 118 11.35 -35.72 10.09
N ILE A 119 10.35 -36.51 9.73
CA ILE A 119 10.26 -37.94 9.99
C ILE A 119 10.27 -38.72 8.68
N VAL A 120 10.80 -39.95 8.71
CA VAL A 120 10.90 -40.82 7.53
C VAL A 120 10.47 -42.24 7.85
N ASN A 121 9.91 -42.92 6.86
CA ASN A 121 9.54 -44.33 6.93
C ASN A 121 10.65 -45.23 6.37
N ASP A 122 11.84 -45.23 6.99
CA ASP A 122 13.06 -45.84 6.44
C ASP A 122 13.47 -47.19 7.06
N ALA A 123 12.98 -47.55 8.25
CA ALA A 123 13.34 -48.80 8.92
C ALA A 123 12.44 -50.00 8.56
N ASP A 124 11.16 -49.75 8.31
CA ASP A 124 10.18 -50.74 7.85
C ASP A 124 9.21 -50.08 6.87
N PRO A 125 9.37 -50.28 5.55
CA PRO A 125 8.54 -49.63 4.54
C PRO A 125 7.04 -49.94 4.61
N ASN A 126 6.64 -50.96 5.38
CA ASN A 126 5.23 -51.31 5.58
C ASN A 126 4.65 -50.72 6.87
N ASP A 127 5.46 -50.03 7.68
CA ASP A 127 4.98 -49.38 8.89
C ASP A 127 4.16 -48.13 8.56
N SER A 128 3.32 -47.72 9.50
CA SER A 128 2.53 -46.49 9.39
C SER A 128 2.41 -45.84 10.75
N TYR A 129 3.01 -44.66 10.88
CA TYR A 129 3.13 -43.99 12.16
C TYR A 129 2.97 -42.48 12.03
N SER A 130 2.74 -41.84 13.16
CA SER A 130 2.55 -40.40 13.20
C SER A 130 3.12 -39.75 14.46
N ILE A 131 3.37 -38.45 14.36
CA ILE A 131 3.72 -37.58 15.48
C ILE A 131 2.62 -36.52 15.61
N ALA A 132 1.93 -36.54 16.75
CA ALA A 132 0.84 -35.60 17.00
C ALA A 132 1.29 -34.27 17.63
N SER A 133 2.52 -34.23 18.14
CA SER A 133 3.08 -33.10 18.87
C SER A 133 4.60 -33.20 18.89
N GLY A 134 5.25 -32.05 18.77
CA GLY A 134 6.70 -31.93 18.78
C GLY A 134 7.13 -30.60 19.37
N ILE A 135 8.05 -30.63 20.32
CA ILE A 135 8.56 -29.46 21.04
C ILE A 135 10.08 -29.55 21.11
N LEU A 136 10.76 -28.54 20.56
CA LEU A 136 12.19 -28.35 20.72
C LEU A 136 12.44 -27.59 22.03
N GLU A 137 13.20 -28.17 22.93
CA GLU A 137 13.53 -27.60 24.23
C GLU A 137 15.02 -27.32 24.31
N ILE A 138 15.37 -26.13 24.81
CA ILE A 138 16.73 -25.74 25.13
C ILE A 138 16.82 -25.35 26.60
N SER A 139 18.00 -25.51 27.21
CA SER A 139 18.23 -25.06 28.58
C SER A 139 19.64 -24.55 28.80
N GLY A 140 19.82 -23.72 29.82
CA GLY A 140 21.09 -23.09 30.16
C GLY A 140 20.87 -21.65 30.61
N ASP A 141 21.81 -20.78 30.25
CA ASP A 141 21.65 -19.33 30.36
C ASP A 141 20.89 -18.81 29.13
N VAL A 142 19.59 -19.08 29.10
CA VAL A 142 18.70 -18.75 27.97
C VAL A 142 17.40 -18.12 28.46
N SER A 143 16.84 -17.22 27.67
CA SER A 143 15.51 -16.65 27.89
C SER A 143 14.70 -16.66 26.60
N GLY A 144 13.43 -17.08 26.68
CA GLY A 144 12.55 -17.26 25.53
C GLY A 144 11.63 -16.06 25.31
N ALA A 145 11.30 -15.79 24.04
CA ALA A 145 10.18 -14.90 23.76
C ALA A 145 8.87 -15.50 24.29
N THR A 146 7.96 -14.66 24.75
CA THR A 146 6.63 -15.08 25.18
C THR A 146 5.61 -14.81 24.07
N TYR A 147 4.70 -15.75 23.84
CA TYR A 147 3.62 -15.60 22.88
C TYR A 147 2.28 -15.55 23.60
N GLN A 148 1.48 -14.54 23.31
CA GLN A 148 0.19 -14.33 23.96
C GLN A 148 -0.87 -14.08 22.91
N ASP A 149 -1.80 -15.03 22.77
CA ASP A 149 -3.08 -14.77 22.10
C ASP A 149 -3.87 -13.76 22.94
N PHE A 150 -4.51 -12.82 22.26
CA PHE A 150 -5.42 -11.87 22.88
C PHE A 150 -6.60 -11.58 21.97
N VAL A 151 -7.61 -10.96 22.58
CA VAL A 151 -8.79 -10.46 21.88
C VAL A 151 -9.02 -8.99 22.24
N TYR A 152 -9.60 -8.24 21.32
CA TYR A 152 -9.94 -6.84 21.53
C TYR A 152 -11.33 -6.54 20.97
N ALA A 153 -11.93 -5.43 21.41
CA ALA A 153 -13.18 -4.94 20.82
C ALA A 153 -12.85 -4.27 19.49
N SER A 154 -13.52 -4.66 18.41
CA SER A 154 -13.36 -3.99 17.12
C SER A 154 -13.92 -2.56 17.19
N SER A 155 -13.16 -1.60 16.68
CA SER A 155 -13.65 -0.24 16.44
C SER A 155 -14.52 -0.13 15.19
N TYR A 156 -14.62 -1.21 14.39
CA TYR A 156 -15.41 -1.21 13.17
C TYR A 156 -16.89 -1.55 13.47
N PRO A 157 -17.86 -0.66 13.17
CA PRO A 157 -19.24 -0.78 13.64
C PRO A 157 -20.01 -2.04 13.19
N ALA A 158 -19.58 -2.68 12.10
CA ALA A 158 -20.25 -3.84 11.51
C ALA A 158 -19.97 -5.17 12.24
N TYR A 159 -19.03 -5.20 13.19
CA TYR A 159 -18.61 -6.42 13.87
C TYR A 159 -18.74 -6.32 15.39
N PRO A 160 -19.61 -7.14 16.02
CA PRO A 160 -19.62 -7.34 17.46
C PRO A 160 -18.64 -8.44 17.93
N SER A 161 -17.92 -9.10 17.01
CA SER A 161 -16.93 -10.14 17.36
C SER A 161 -15.68 -9.52 18.02
N TYR A 162 -15.03 -10.31 18.86
CA TYR A 162 -13.72 -9.97 19.40
C TYR A 162 -12.64 -10.58 18.49
N PRO A 163 -12.05 -9.81 17.54
CA PRO A 163 -10.90 -10.26 16.76
C PRO A 163 -9.84 -10.87 17.65
N ARG A 164 -9.20 -11.93 17.13
CA ARG A 164 -8.04 -12.53 17.77
C ARG A 164 -6.78 -11.95 17.17
N ALA A 165 -5.82 -11.63 18.01
CA ALA A 165 -4.47 -11.34 17.60
C ALA A 165 -3.51 -12.12 18.46
N ILE A 166 -2.25 -12.10 18.05
CA ILE A 166 -1.15 -12.62 18.84
C ILE A 166 -0.09 -11.55 19.03
N ALA A 167 0.45 -11.46 20.24
CA ALA A 167 1.66 -10.73 20.56
C ALA A 167 2.83 -11.69 20.81
N GLN A 168 4.00 -11.33 20.30
CA GLN A 168 5.29 -11.80 20.79
C GLN A 168 5.92 -10.70 21.65
N ILE A 169 6.23 -11.05 22.89
CA ILE A 169 6.95 -10.23 23.85
C ILE A 169 8.41 -10.71 23.86
N PRO A 170 9.40 -9.84 23.60
CA PRO A 170 10.78 -10.28 23.51
C PRO A 170 11.30 -10.74 24.88
N SER A 171 12.20 -11.72 24.85
CA SER A 171 12.83 -12.38 26.01
C SER A 171 13.52 -11.44 27.00
N ASN A 172 13.88 -10.23 26.56
CA ASN A 172 14.52 -9.18 27.36
C ASN A 172 13.58 -8.00 27.67
N TYR A 173 12.26 -8.18 27.55
CA TYR A 173 11.29 -7.15 27.89
C TYR A 173 11.27 -6.89 29.41
N ASP A 174 11.61 -5.67 29.77
CA ASP A 174 11.78 -5.17 31.15
C ASP A 174 10.74 -4.10 31.52
N GLY A 175 9.73 -3.90 30.67
CA GLY A 175 8.72 -2.84 30.84
C GLY A 175 9.16 -1.46 30.32
N ALA A 176 10.36 -1.31 29.76
CA ALA A 176 10.77 -0.07 29.11
C ALA A 176 10.11 0.08 27.71
N PRO A 177 9.88 1.31 27.21
CA PRO A 177 9.34 1.56 25.88
C PRO A 177 10.11 0.85 24.76
N ARG A 178 9.44 -0.03 23.99
CA ARG A 178 10.01 -0.75 22.84
C ARG A 178 9.31 -0.37 21.54
N PRO A 179 9.99 -0.42 20.39
CA PRO A 179 9.34 -0.41 19.09
C PRO A 179 8.32 -1.54 18.97
N LEU A 180 7.28 -1.29 18.17
CA LEU A 180 6.24 -2.26 17.85
C LEU A 180 6.19 -2.47 16.33
N ILE A 181 6.22 -3.72 15.91
CA ILE A 181 5.84 -4.11 14.55
C ILE A 181 4.47 -4.77 14.58
N ILE A 182 3.61 -4.35 13.65
CA ILE A 182 2.41 -5.08 13.28
C ILE A 182 2.69 -5.87 12.01
N GLY A 183 2.71 -7.20 12.15
CA GLY A 183 2.85 -8.13 11.04
C GLY A 183 1.50 -8.53 10.46
N VAL A 184 1.33 -8.38 9.15
CA VAL A 184 0.05 -8.59 8.45
C VAL A 184 0.15 -9.80 7.53
N HIS A 185 -0.68 -10.81 7.79
CA HIS A 185 -0.62 -12.10 7.10
C HIS A 185 -1.16 -12.05 5.67
N GLY A 186 -0.73 -12.99 4.85
CA GLY A 186 -1.17 -13.13 3.46
C GLY A 186 -2.57 -13.71 3.31
N TYR A 187 -2.97 -13.89 2.05
CA TYR A 187 -4.23 -14.54 1.68
C TYR A 187 -4.23 -15.99 2.12
N GLY A 188 -5.35 -16.47 2.68
CA GLY A 188 -5.51 -17.86 3.06
C GLY A 188 -6.83 -18.14 3.76
N ASN A 189 -7.02 -19.37 4.21
CA ASN A 189 -8.24 -19.86 4.82
C ASN A 189 -7.98 -20.62 6.13
N GLU A 190 -6.76 -20.52 6.66
CA GLU A 190 -6.37 -21.15 7.92
C GLU A 190 -6.79 -20.29 9.12
N LEU A 191 -7.29 -20.90 10.21
CA LEU A 191 -7.67 -20.21 11.46
C LEU A 191 -6.49 -19.59 12.25
N SER A 192 -5.32 -19.54 11.62
CA SER A 192 -4.06 -19.32 12.28
C SER A 192 -3.08 -18.44 11.49
N LEU A 193 -3.57 -17.76 10.46
CA LEU A 193 -2.74 -16.91 9.60
C LEU A 193 -2.01 -15.82 10.39
N ARG A 194 -2.56 -15.35 11.52
CA ARG A 194 -1.86 -14.46 12.47
C ARG A 194 -0.51 -14.98 12.98
N TRP A 195 -0.22 -16.27 12.86
CA TRP A 195 1.09 -16.84 13.20
C TRP A 195 2.12 -16.67 12.09
N GLN A 196 1.70 -16.49 10.83
CA GLN A 196 2.61 -16.36 9.71
C GLN A 196 3.64 -15.22 9.93
N PRO A 197 3.25 -14.01 10.36
CA PRO A 197 4.23 -12.96 10.64
C PRO A 197 5.09 -13.25 11.88
N ILE A 198 4.57 -13.99 12.86
CA ILE A 198 5.35 -14.44 14.02
C ILE A 198 6.47 -15.39 13.58
N TYR A 199 6.19 -16.33 12.68
CA TYR A 199 7.21 -17.22 12.11
C TYR A 199 8.24 -16.47 11.26
N ALA A 200 7.79 -15.48 10.47
CA ALA A 200 8.66 -14.74 9.58
C ALA A 200 9.60 -13.76 10.32
N TYR A 201 9.10 -13.10 11.37
CA TYR A 201 9.77 -11.95 11.98
C TYR A 201 10.07 -12.10 13.47
N GLY A 202 9.53 -13.13 14.13
CA GLY A 202 9.59 -13.29 15.58
C GLY A 202 11.02 -13.42 16.12
N ALA A 203 11.87 -14.22 15.48
CA ALA A 203 13.26 -14.39 15.91
C ALA A 203 14.04 -13.06 15.88
N GLU A 204 13.84 -12.28 14.82
CA GLU A 204 14.49 -10.99 14.64
C GLU A 204 13.94 -9.93 15.60
N ALA A 205 12.62 -9.88 15.79
CA ALA A 205 11.99 -9.02 16.81
C ALA A 205 12.53 -9.33 18.21
N ASN A 206 12.65 -10.61 18.56
CA ASN A 206 13.22 -11.03 19.84
C ASN A 206 14.69 -10.59 19.98
N ARG A 207 15.50 -10.80 18.93
CA ARG A 207 16.92 -10.43 18.90
C ARG A 207 17.13 -8.93 19.14
N ARG A 208 16.24 -8.08 18.62
CA ARG A 208 16.30 -6.62 18.81
C ARG A 208 15.60 -6.12 20.06
N GLY A 209 14.87 -6.97 20.77
CA GLY A 209 14.03 -6.57 21.90
C GLY A 209 12.82 -5.72 21.48
N TRP A 210 12.24 -6.01 20.32
CA TRP A 210 11.05 -5.33 19.79
C TRP A 210 9.79 -6.14 20.09
N LEU A 211 8.69 -5.44 20.31
CA LEU A 211 7.36 -6.05 20.37
C LEU A 211 6.91 -6.36 18.93
N LEU A 212 6.27 -7.51 18.75
CA LEU A 212 5.66 -7.89 17.48
C LEU A 212 4.23 -8.35 17.76
N ALA A 213 3.27 -7.87 16.98
CA ALA A 213 1.90 -8.38 17.04
C ALA A 213 1.37 -8.67 15.64
N SER A 214 0.41 -9.59 15.54
CA SER A 214 -0.25 -9.92 14.29
C SER A 214 -1.74 -10.19 14.55
N PRO A 215 -2.65 -9.42 13.92
CA PRO A 215 -4.08 -9.69 13.99
C PRO A 215 -4.51 -10.77 13.03
N GLU A 216 -5.56 -11.50 13.41
CA GLU A 216 -6.50 -12.06 12.46
C GLU A 216 -7.37 -10.91 11.95
N MET A 217 -7.35 -10.68 10.64
CA MET A 217 -8.08 -9.57 10.02
C MET A 217 -9.59 -9.88 9.90
N HIS A 218 -10.42 -8.88 9.64
CA HIS A 218 -11.82 -9.04 9.22
C HIS A 218 -12.03 -8.59 7.77
N GLY A 219 -12.93 -9.29 7.06
CA GLY A 219 -13.47 -8.81 5.80
C GLY A 219 -14.50 -7.70 5.99
N GLU A 220 -14.95 -7.10 4.90
CA GLU A 220 -16.19 -6.34 4.88
C GLU A 220 -17.39 -7.29 4.96
N ASN A 221 -17.26 -8.49 4.38
CA ASN A 221 -18.19 -9.58 4.56
C ASN A 221 -17.89 -10.37 5.85
N PRO A 222 -18.79 -10.40 6.84
CA PRO A 222 -18.61 -11.19 8.08
C PRO A 222 -18.37 -12.68 7.87
N ASP A 223 -18.82 -13.21 6.73
CA ASP A 223 -18.72 -14.63 6.41
C ASP A 223 -17.44 -14.99 5.64
N SER A 224 -16.67 -14.02 5.13
CA SER A 224 -15.50 -14.29 4.28
C SER A 224 -14.30 -14.88 5.04
N GLY A 225 -14.31 -14.76 6.37
CA GLY A 225 -13.20 -15.16 7.24
C GLY A 225 -11.99 -14.21 7.11
N GLY A 226 -11.12 -14.20 8.12
CA GLY A 226 -10.06 -13.19 8.20
C GLY A 226 -8.95 -13.27 7.14
N GLY A 227 -8.74 -14.47 6.61
CA GLY A 227 -7.76 -14.72 5.56
C GLY A 227 -8.14 -14.25 4.16
N HIS A 228 -9.36 -13.74 3.96
CA HIS A 228 -9.84 -13.19 2.68
C HIS A 228 -10.25 -11.72 2.80
N SER A 229 -9.68 -10.99 3.75
CA SER A 229 -10.07 -9.61 4.02
C SER A 229 -9.80 -8.63 2.88
N LEU A 230 -8.82 -8.92 2.01
CA LEU A 230 -8.55 -8.19 0.76
C LEU A 230 -8.46 -6.66 0.95
N GLY A 231 -7.85 -6.21 2.06
CA GLY A 231 -7.73 -4.78 2.37
C GLY A 231 -9.05 -4.11 2.75
N ALA A 232 -10.03 -4.86 3.24
CA ALA A 232 -11.29 -4.31 3.76
C ALA A 232 -11.06 -3.22 4.80
N ARG A 233 -12.06 -2.34 4.98
CA ARG A 233 -12.02 -1.31 6.01
C ARG A 233 -11.95 -1.93 7.41
N ALA A 234 -12.67 -3.04 7.62
CA ALA A 234 -12.60 -3.80 8.86
C ALA A 234 -11.16 -4.25 9.17
N ALA A 235 -10.45 -4.85 8.22
CA ALA A 235 -9.04 -5.22 8.38
C ALA A 235 -8.12 -4.02 8.67
N GLN A 236 -8.35 -2.88 8.01
CA GLN A 236 -7.60 -1.65 8.31
C GLN A 236 -7.80 -1.20 9.76
N ARG A 237 -9.03 -1.32 10.30
CA ARG A 237 -9.33 -1.04 11.71
C ARG A 237 -8.71 -2.07 12.65
N ASP A 238 -8.68 -3.35 12.29
CA ASP A 238 -8.01 -4.38 13.09
C ASP A 238 -6.52 -4.08 13.30
N LEU A 239 -5.84 -3.50 12.31
CA LEU A 239 -4.46 -3.04 12.48
C LEU A 239 -4.35 -1.97 13.59
N LEU A 240 -5.23 -0.97 13.55
CA LEU A 240 -5.23 0.14 14.51
C LEU A 240 -5.63 -0.34 15.91
N ASP A 241 -6.62 -1.22 16.01
CA ASP A 241 -7.09 -1.77 17.27
C ASP A 241 -6.03 -2.68 17.90
N THR A 242 -5.27 -3.41 17.10
CA THR A 242 -4.09 -4.15 17.55
C THR A 242 -3.01 -3.21 18.11
N VAL A 243 -2.72 -2.10 17.42
CA VAL A 243 -1.79 -1.07 17.93
C VAL A 243 -2.28 -0.50 19.26
N ASN A 244 -3.58 -0.19 19.36
CA ASN A 244 -4.19 0.37 20.57
C ASN A 244 -4.14 -0.61 21.74
N TYR A 245 -4.45 -1.90 21.50
CA TYR A 245 -4.30 -2.94 22.49
C TYR A 245 -2.85 -3.04 22.98
N MET A 246 -1.89 -3.12 22.05
CA MET A 246 -0.48 -3.22 22.41
C MET A 246 0.00 -2.02 23.23
N LYS A 247 -0.42 -0.80 22.89
CA LYS A 247 -0.13 0.43 23.66
C LYS A 247 -0.78 0.43 25.05
N ALA A 248 -1.95 -0.18 25.21
CA ALA A 248 -2.65 -0.26 26.48
C ALA A 248 -2.04 -1.30 27.44
N HIS A 249 -1.41 -2.34 26.91
CA HIS A 249 -0.90 -3.47 27.69
C HIS A 249 0.63 -3.51 27.85
N TYR A 250 1.36 -2.82 26.96
CA TYR A 250 2.82 -2.80 26.95
C TYR A 250 3.35 -1.36 26.79
N ALA A 251 4.56 -1.14 27.26
CA ALA A 251 5.29 0.09 27.00
C ALA A 251 5.74 0.10 25.53
N VAL A 252 4.86 0.61 24.66
CA VAL A 252 5.13 0.82 23.24
C VAL A 252 5.70 2.22 23.05
N ASP A 253 6.86 2.31 22.40
CA ASP A 253 7.36 3.57 21.85
C ASP A 253 6.44 4.00 20.71
N SER A 254 5.52 4.92 21.01
CA SER A 254 4.52 5.38 20.05
C SER A 254 5.10 6.14 18.85
N SER A 255 6.38 6.53 18.91
CA SER A 255 7.08 7.13 17.77
C SER A 255 7.69 6.08 16.82
N ARG A 256 7.67 4.80 17.21
CA ARG A 256 8.27 3.66 16.49
C ARG A 256 7.29 2.49 16.40
N VAL A 257 6.14 2.74 15.78
CA VAL A 257 5.19 1.72 15.36
C VAL A 257 5.32 1.49 13.87
N TYR A 258 5.54 0.26 13.44
CA TYR A 258 5.81 -0.08 12.05
C TYR A 258 4.84 -1.13 11.52
N LEU A 259 4.72 -1.21 10.20
CA LEU A 259 3.98 -2.25 9.51
C LEU A 259 4.90 -3.11 8.65
N ILE A 260 4.65 -4.41 8.64
CA ILE A 260 5.24 -5.34 7.68
C ILE A 260 4.16 -6.29 7.18
N GLY A 261 4.05 -6.47 5.87
CA GLY A 261 3.00 -7.31 5.29
C GLY A 261 3.48 -8.10 4.08
N PHE A 262 2.78 -9.19 3.79
CA PHE A 262 3.02 -10.05 2.62
C PHE A 262 1.75 -10.23 1.79
N SER A 263 1.84 -10.13 0.46
CA SER A 263 0.73 -10.42 -0.45
C SER A 263 -0.51 -9.56 -0.12
N MET A 264 -1.67 -10.16 0.08
CA MET A 264 -2.88 -9.48 0.61
C MET A 264 -2.60 -8.69 1.91
N GLY A 265 -1.74 -9.20 2.79
CA GLY A 265 -1.36 -8.50 4.02
C GLY A 265 -0.53 -7.25 3.75
N ALA A 266 0.32 -7.27 2.71
CA ALA A 266 1.07 -6.12 2.27
C ALA A 266 0.14 -5.04 1.69
N GLN A 267 -0.84 -5.43 0.87
CA GLN A 267 -1.90 -4.55 0.38
C GLN A 267 -2.68 -3.92 1.54
N THR A 268 -3.07 -4.71 2.54
CA THR A 268 -3.79 -4.21 3.73
C THR A 268 -2.92 -3.26 4.57
N ALA A 269 -1.64 -3.59 4.77
CA ALA A 269 -0.69 -2.74 5.46
C ALA A 269 -0.51 -1.39 4.76
N LEU A 270 -0.39 -1.39 3.41
CA LEU A 270 -0.30 -0.15 2.64
C LEU A 270 -1.56 0.71 2.80
N LEU A 271 -2.75 0.12 2.72
CA LEU A 271 -4.01 0.84 2.89
C LEU A 271 -4.15 1.44 4.30
N GLY A 272 -3.82 0.65 5.34
CA GLY A 272 -3.81 1.11 6.73
C GLY A 272 -2.79 2.22 6.97
N ALA A 273 -1.56 2.09 6.45
CA ALA A 273 -0.54 3.13 6.60
C ALA A 273 -0.92 4.43 5.89
N ALA A 274 -1.38 4.34 4.64
CA ALA A 274 -1.69 5.50 3.81
C ALA A 274 -2.90 6.30 4.31
N LYS A 275 -3.92 5.62 4.86
CA LYS A 275 -5.10 6.30 5.41
C LYS A 275 -4.86 6.80 6.83
N TYR A 276 -3.92 6.21 7.59
CA TYR A 276 -3.58 6.60 8.95
C TYR A 276 -2.09 6.94 9.12
N PRO A 277 -1.60 7.94 8.37
CA PRO A 277 -0.17 8.23 8.31
C PRO A 277 0.40 8.83 9.61
N ASP A 278 -0.48 9.19 10.56
CA ASP A 278 -0.14 9.68 11.89
C ASP A 278 0.03 8.58 12.94
N VAL A 279 -0.08 7.31 12.54
CA VAL A 279 0.07 6.15 13.45
C VAL A 279 1.39 5.41 13.24
N PHE A 280 1.88 5.34 12.01
CA PHE A 280 3.01 4.48 11.63
C PHE A 280 4.24 5.31 11.25
N ALA A 281 5.41 4.84 11.66
CA ALA A 281 6.70 5.49 11.39
C ALA A 281 7.35 5.00 10.08
N GLY A 282 6.89 3.86 9.55
CA GLY A 282 7.41 3.28 8.32
C GLY A 282 6.84 1.90 8.04
N ILE A 283 7.01 1.45 6.80
CA ILE A 283 6.44 0.20 6.30
C ILE A 283 7.42 -0.56 5.40
N VAL A 284 7.42 -1.88 5.52
CA VAL A 284 8.03 -2.79 4.54
C VAL A 284 6.94 -3.67 3.95
N GLU A 285 6.86 -3.67 2.63
CA GLU A 285 5.87 -4.38 1.84
C GLU A 285 6.54 -5.52 1.07
N TYR A 286 5.95 -6.72 1.09
CA TYR A 286 6.36 -7.85 0.27
C TYR A 286 5.24 -8.28 -0.69
N SER A 287 5.46 -8.12 -2.00
CA SER A 287 4.60 -8.61 -3.08
C SER A 287 3.13 -8.19 -2.98
N ALA A 288 2.82 -6.90 -2.72
CA ALA A 288 1.45 -6.42 -2.72
C ALA A 288 0.87 -6.31 -4.15
N PHE A 289 -0.44 -6.49 -4.30
CA PHE A 289 -1.12 -6.07 -5.53
C PHE A 289 -1.54 -4.60 -5.44
N ALA A 290 -1.33 -3.85 -6.52
CA ALA A 290 -1.55 -2.40 -6.59
C ALA A 290 -3.04 -2.00 -6.66
N SER A 291 -3.85 -2.90 -7.23
CA SER A 291 -5.25 -2.70 -7.61
C SER A 291 -5.98 -4.01 -7.45
N LEU A 292 -7.04 -4.02 -6.67
CA LEU A 292 -7.88 -5.22 -6.54
C LEU A 292 -8.58 -5.55 -7.86
N SER A 293 -8.94 -4.52 -8.66
CA SER A 293 -9.57 -4.73 -9.98
C SER A 293 -8.62 -5.44 -10.95
N ASP A 294 -7.36 -5.00 -11.00
CA ASP A 294 -6.38 -5.55 -11.95
C ASP A 294 -6.08 -7.00 -11.54
N TRP A 295 -5.84 -7.23 -10.24
CA TRP A 295 -5.60 -8.58 -9.69
C TRP A 295 -6.79 -9.53 -9.89
N TYR A 296 -8.04 -9.04 -9.81
CA TYR A 296 -9.25 -9.82 -10.09
C TYR A 296 -9.26 -10.40 -11.52
N TYR A 297 -8.76 -9.66 -12.51
CA TYR A 297 -8.67 -10.15 -13.90
C TYR A 297 -7.42 -11.00 -14.17
N GLU A 298 -6.43 -10.93 -13.28
CA GLU A 298 -5.16 -11.66 -13.39
C GLU A 298 -5.15 -12.98 -12.61
N THR A 299 -6.10 -13.16 -11.69
CA THR A 299 -6.24 -14.36 -10.86
C THR A 299 -7.12 -15.44 -11.48
N GLU A 300 -7.07 -16.65 -10.91
CA GLU A 300 -7.90 -17.80 -11.29
C GLU A 300 -9.39 -17.62 -10.93
N ASP A 301 -10.27 -18.30 -11.66
CA ASP A 301 -11.74 -18.19 -11.52
C ASP A 301 -12.25 -18.43 -10.10
N TRP A 302 -11.73 -19.44 -9.41
CA TRP A 302 -12.17 -19.74 -8.05
C TRP A 302 -11.83 -18.61 -7.07
N ARG A 303 -10.72 -17.89 -7.29
CA ARG A 303 -10.33 -16.77 -6.45
C ARG A 303 -11.19 -15.55 -6.73
N ARG A 304 -11.60 -15.33 -7.99
CA ARG A 304 -12.60 -14.32 -8.34
C ARG A 304 -13.90 -14.49 -7.56
N THR A 305 -14.39 -15.73 -7.42
CA THR A 305 -15.60 -16.00 -6.61
C THR A 305 -15.43 -15.60 -5.15
N VAL A 306 -14.25 -15.84 -4.54
CA VAL A 306 -13.97 -15.41 -3.17
C VAL A 306 -13.90 -13.88 -3.08
N ILE A 307 -13.24 -13.23 -4.04
CA ILE A 307 -13.17 -11.76 -4.11
C ILE A 307 -14.59 -11.18 -4.21
N GLU A 308 -15.42 -11.68 -5.13
CA GLU A 308 -16.80 -11.23 -5.31
C GLU A 308 -17.67 -11.42 -4.07
N SER A 309 -17.45 -12.50 -3.32
CA SER A 309 -18.14 -12.73 -2.06
C SER A 309 -17.73 -11.71 -0.99
N GLU A 310 -16.47 -11.32 -0.96
CA GLU A 310 -15.95 -10.32 -0.02
C GLU A 310 -16.31 -8.87 -0.43
N THR A 311 -16.37 -8.58 -1.73
CA THR A 311 -16.66 -7.24 -2.26
C THR A 311 -18.14 -7.04 -2.64
N TYR A 312 -18.99 -8.05 -2.44
CA TYR A 312 -20.40 -8.06 -2.85
C TYR A 312 -20.64 -7.81 -4.35
N GLY A 313 -19.72 -8.27 -5.20
CA GLY A 313 -19.83 -8.18 -6.66
C GLY A 313 -18.51 -8.04 -7.41
N THR A 314 -18.60 -7.89 -8.73
CA THR A 314 -17.48 -7.72 -9.67
C THR A 314 -16.96 -6.27 -9.68
N PRO A 315 -15.77 -6.00 -10.27
CA PRO A 315 -15.26 -4.64 -10.44
C PRO A 315 -16.22 -3.69 -11.16
N SER A 316 -17.03 -4.20 -12.11
CA SER A 316 -18.00 -3.39 -12.84
C SER A 316 -19.25 -3.07 -12.03
N SER A 317 -19.67 -3.96 -11.12
CA SER A 317 -20.83 -3.76 -10.27
C SER A 317 -20.53 -2.98 -8.98
N GLN A 318 -19.30 -3.08 -8.47
CA GLN A 318 -18.85 -2.46 -7.22
C GLN A 318 -17.57 -1.62 -7.42
N PRO A 319 -17.53 -0.67 -8.37
CA PRO A 319 -16.29 0.01 -8.77
C PRO A 319 -15.60 0.74 -7.62
N PHE A 320 -16.37 1.35 -6.70
CA PHE A 320 -15.80 2.05 -5.54
C PHE A 320 -15.19 1.09 -4.52
N GLU A 321 -15.80 -0.08 -4.30
CA GLU A 321 -15.30 -1.10 -3.38
C GLU A 321 -13.92 -1.62 -3.80
N TYR A 322 -13.74 -1.85 -5.10
CA TYR A 322 -12.45 -2.27 -5.64
C TYR A 322 -11.44 -1.11 -5.62
N ALA A 323 -11.87 0.11 -5.94
CA ALA A 323 -11.01 1.28 -5.91
C ALA A 323 -10.45 1.55 -4.49
N ARG A 324 -11.29 1.47 -3.46
CA ARG A 324 -10.86 1.73 -2.06
C ARG A 324 -9.94 0.68 -1.46
N ARG A 325 -9.81 -0.47 -2.13
CA ARG A 325 -8.90 -1.58 -1.79
C ARG A 325 -7.64 -1.60 -2.66
N GLY A 326 -7.42 -0.60 -3.52
CA GLY A 326 -6.19 -0.48 -4.31
C GLY A 326 -5.19 0.49 -3.67
N PRO A 327 -4.02 0.04 -3.17
CA PRO A 327 -3.00 0.92 -2.61
C PRO A 327 -2.60 2.09 -3.51
N LYS A 328 -2.61 1.91 -4.85
CA LYS A 328 -2.31 2.98 -5.82
C LYS A 328 -3.25 4.19 -5.69
N ASN A 329 -4.47 3.98 -5.22
CA ASN A 329 -5.48 5.04 -5.08
C ASN A 329 -5.30 5.89 -3.83
N VAL A 330 -4.52 5.44 -2.84
CA VAL A 330 -4.23 6.16 -1.60
C VAL A 330 -2.77 6.61 -1.49
N ALA A 331 -2.03 6.58 -2.60
CA ALA A 331 -0.60 6.90 -2.66
C ALA A 331 -0.22 8.25 -1.99
N LEU A 332 -1.14 9.21 -1.97
CA LEU A 332 -0.96 10.52 -1.36
C LEU A 332 -0.55 10.45 0.12
N GLY A 333 -1.03 9.43 0.86
CA GLY A 333 -0.71 9.20 2.27
C GLY A 333 0.77 8.87 2.54
N PHE A 334 1.53 8.51 1.50
CA PHE A 334 2.94 8.14 1.64
C PHE A 334 3.92 9.31 1.52
N LYS A 335 3.44 10.56 1.38
CA LYS A 335 4.31 11.75 1.27
C LYS A 335 5.34 11.82 2.40
N HIS A 336 4.91 11.54 3.63
CA HIS A 336 5.76 11.59 4.83
C HIS A 336 5.95 10.23 5.52
N MET A 337 5.57 9.14 4.84
CA MET A 337 5.66 7.77 5.37
C MET A 337 6.74 7.00 4.58
N PRO A 338 7.91 6.72 5.18
CA PRO A 338 8.93 5.92 4.53
C PRO A 338 8.41 4.51 4.20
N LEU A 339 8.64 4.09 2.95
CA LEU A 339 8.22 2.78 2.44
C LEU A 339 9.35 2.09 1.68
N ALA A 340 9.50 0.79 1.93
CA ALA A 340 10.25 -0.11 1.07
C ALA A 340 9.34 -1.18 0.47
N ILE A 341 9.46 -1.34 -0.86
CA ILE A 341 8.72 -2.30 -1.68
C ILE A 341 9.68 -3.44 -2.03
N VAL A 342 9.31 -4.68 -1.74
CA VAL A 342 10.08 -5.88 -2.10
C VAL A 342 9.21 -6.81 -2.95
N HIS A 343 9.66 -7.12 -4.18
CA HIS A 343 8.85 -7.93 -5.10
C HIS A 343 9.70 -8.95 -5.87
N GLY A 344 9.14 -10.14 -6.07
CA GLY A 344 9.76 -11.21 -6.84
C GLY A 344 9.65 -10.97 -8.35
N SER A 345 10.76 -10.99 -9.08
CA SER A 345 10.75 -10.74 -10.53
C SER A 345 10.09 -11.85 -11.36
N ALA A 346 9.85 -13.02 -10.76
CA ALA A 346 9.19 -14.17 -11.38
C ALA A 346 7.86 -14.51 -10.69
N ASP A 347 7.27 -13.57 -9.97
CA ASP A 347 6.00 -13.75 -9.28
C ASP A 347 4.85 -14.01 -10.27
N THR A 348 4.12 -15.10 -10.07
CA THR A 348 2.99 -15.51 -10.91
C THR A 348 1.64 -15.41 -10.20
N LYS A 349 1.63 -15.11 -8.89
CA LYS A 349 0.40 -14.94 -8.10
C LYS A 349 0.02 -13.47 -8.00
N VAL A 350 1.01 -12.61 -7.80
CA VAL A 350 0.90 -11.16 -7.83
C VAL A 350 1.93 -10.66 -8.82
N LEU A 351 1.49 -10.42 -10.05
CA LEU A 351 2.39 -10.15 -11.17
C LEU A 351 3.32 -8.95 -10.86
N PRO A 352 4.58 -8.96 -11.34
CA PRO A 352 5.58 -7.95 -11.00
C PRO A 352 5.15 -6.51 -11.26
N HIS A 353 4.32 -6.25 -12.27
CA HIS A 353 3.87 -4.88 -12.55
C HIS A 353 3.15 -4.26 -11.36
N HIS A 354 2.51 -5.02 -10.47
CA HIS A 354 1.89 -4.45 -9.28
C HIS A 354 2.89 -3.73 -8.37
N GLY A 355 4.06 -4.31 -8.11
CA GLY A 355 5.10 -3.63 -7.34
C GLY A 355 5.53 -2.33 -8.03
N GLN A 356 5.68 -2.36 -9.35
CA GLN A 356 6.04 -1.17 -10.14
C GLN A 356 4.93 -0.11 -10.12
N ASP A 357 3.67 -0.52 -10.24
CA ASP A 357 2.50 0.37 -10.24
C ASP A 357 2.34 1.09 -8.90
N ILE A 358 2.59 0.40 -7.78
CA ILE A 358 2.63 0.99 -6.44
C ILE A 358 3.78 2.00 -6.36
N TYR A 359 4.99 1.60 -6.75
CA TYR A 359 6.17 2.47 -6.73
C TYR A 359 5.92 3.75 -7.54
N ASP A 360 5.42 3.63 -8.77
CA ASP A 360 5.19 4.76 -9.66
C ASP A 360 4.08 5.69 -9.12
N ALA A 361 3.02 5.12 -8.54
CA ALA A 361 1.96 5.91 -7.91
C ALA A 361 2.48 6.74 -6.73
N ILE A 362 3.34 6.15 -5.89
CA ILE A 362 3.89 6.83 -4.72
C ILE A 362 5.00 7.80 -5.13
N ALA A 363 5.89 7.43 -6.05
CA ALA A 363 6.95 8.31 -6.55
C ALA A 363 6.40 9.62 -7.13
N ARG A 364 5.23 9.59 -7.79
CA ARG A 364 4.54 10.80 -8.30
C ARG A 364 4.11 11.79 -7.22
N VAL A 365 3.95 11.33 -5.97
CA VAL A 365 3.60 12.19 -4.83
C VAL A 365 4.81 12.97 -4.29
N GLY A 366 6.03 12.52 -4.62
CA GLY A 366 7.27 13.06 -4.06
C GLY A 366 7.44 12.69 -2.58
N PRO A 367 7.56 11.39 -2.25
CA PRO A 367 7.67 10.92 -0.89
C PRO A 367 9.05 11.24 -0.29
N ASP A 368 9.11 11.41 1.03
CA ASP A 368 10.37 11.66 1.75
C ASP A 368 11.36 10.50 1.60
N ARG A 369 10.87 9.25 1.54
CA ARG A 369 11.67 8.05 1.31
C ARG A 369 10.83 6.92 0.71
N LEU A 370 11.24 6.45 -0.47
CA LEU A 370 10.65 5.31 -1.16
C LEU A 370 11.78 4.44 -1.74
N GLU A 371 11.74 3.14 -1.48
CA GLU A 371 12.70 2.18 -2.02
C GLU A 371 11.97 1.05 -2.76
N MET A 372 12.55 0.59 -3.87
CA MET A 372 12.08 -0.58 -4.63
C MET A 372 13.20 -1.60 -4.72
N HIS A 373 12.87 -2.84 -4.36
CA HIS A 373 13.80 -3.94 -4.22
C HIS A 373 13.28 -5.18 -4.94
N TRP A 374 14.01 -5.62 -5.96
CA TRP A 374 13.69 -6.83 -6.70
C TRP A 374 14.54 -8.00 -6.21
N TYR A 375 13.95 -9.20 -6.15
CA TYR A 375 14.69 -10.45 -5.98
C TYR A 375 14.32 -11.45 -7.08
N ASN A 376 15.28 -12.32 -7.43
CA ASN A 376 15.05 -13.38 -8.41
C ASN A 376 14.30 -14.54 -7.76
N GLY A 377 12.98 -14.50 -7.80
CA GLY A 377 12.12 -15.55 -7.26
C GLY A 377 10.65 -15.31 -7.56
N ASP A 378 9.83 -16.33 -7.27
CA ASP A 378 8.37 -16.26 -7.35
C ASP A 378 7.77 -15.65 -6.07
N HIS A 379 6.43 -15.66 -5.98
CA HIS A 379 5.67 -15.14 -4.84
C HIS A 379 6.12 -15.75 -3.50
N ASP A 380 6.42 -17.04 -3.53
CA ASP A 380 6.79 -17.80 -2.34
C ASP A 380 8.34 -17.92 -2.21
N GLY A 381 9.09 -17.27 -3.10
CA GLY A 381 10.55 -17.27 -3.11
C GLY A 381 11.17 -16.62 -1.88
N ASP A 382 12.40 -17.00 -1.56
CA ASP A 382 13.18 -16.32 -0.51
C ASP A 382 13.52 -14.89 -0.99
N PRO A 383 13.06 -13.83 -0.29
CA PRO A 383 13.32 -12.46 -0.71
C PRO A 383 14.76 -12.00 -0.42
N SER A 384 15.66 -12.89 0.00
CA SER A 384 17.07 -12.55 0.27
C SER A 384 17.73 -11.80 -0.90
N PRO A 385 18.49 -10.72 -0.62
CA PRO A 385 18.96 -10.30 0.71
C PRO A 385 17.95 -9.49 1.54
N TRP A 386 16.76 -9.20 1.02
CA TRP A 386 15.71 -8.38 1.66
C TRP A 386 14.88 -9.17 2.69
N ASN A 387 15.56 -9.95 3.53
CA ASN A 387 14.95 -10.79 4.56
C ASN A 387 14.55 -9.98 5.82
N ALA A 388 14.10 -10.68 6.86
CA ALA A 388 13.67 -10.06 8.12
C ALA A 388 14.75 -9.15 8.74
N THR A 389 16.01 -9.57 8.76
CA THR A 389 17.10 -8.74 9.32
C THR A 389 17.19 -7.40 8.60
N TRP A 390 17.17 -7.43 7.27
CA TRP A 390 17.20 -6.23 6.46
C TRP A 390 15.97 -5.34 6.69
N ALA A 391 14.77 -5.91 6.76
CA ALA A 391 13.55 -5.16 6.99
C ALA A 391 13.61 -4.38 8.32
N PHE A 392 14.12 -5.00 9.38
CA PHE A 392 14.28 -4.32 10.66
C PHE A 392 15.40 -3.28 10.63
N ASP A 393 16.46 -3.47 9.84
CA ASP A 393 17.48 -2.44 9.62
C ASP A 393 16.93 -1.21 8.89
N PHE A 394 16.08 -1.43 7.88
CA PHE A 394 15.37 -0.36 7.19
C PHE A 394 14.47 0.45 8.14
N LEU A 395 13.71 -0.24 9.00
CA LEU A 395 12.75 0.37 9.92
C LEU A 395 13.40 1.05 11.14
N SER A 396 14.51 0.51 11.65
CA SER A 396 15.12 0.96 12.91
C SER A 396 15.43 2.46 13.04
N PRO A 397 15.87 3.20 12.00
CA PRO A 397 16.12 4.63 12.14
C PRO A 397 14.87 5.50 12.00
N LEU A 398 13.72 4.93 11.63
CA LEU A 398 12.53 5.69 11.28
C LEU A 398 11.73 6.09 12.52
N ILE A 399 11.25 7.34 12.54
CA ILE A 399 10.46 7.94 13.62
C ILE A 399 9.22 8.59 13.00
N LEU A 400 8.07 8.38 13.63
CA LEU A 400 6.79 8.98 13.24
C LEU A 400 6.86 10.52 13.24
N ALA A 401 6.37 11.14 12.18
CA ALA A 401 6.17 12.58 12.11
C ALA A 401 5.01 12.99 13.05
N SER A 402 5.32 13.72 14.13
CA SER A 402 4.34 14.03 15.18
C SER A 402 3.38 15.17 14.83
N ASN A 403 3.77 16.11 13.96
CA ASN A 403 2.91 17.21 13.50
C ASN A 403 3.48 17.89 12.23
N PRO A 404 3.47 17.24 11.06
CA PRO A 404 4.07 17.80 9.86
C PRO A 404 3.33 19.08 9.40
N PRO A 405 4.04 20.12 8.96
CA PRO A 405 3.40 21.33 8.44
C PRO A 405 2.68 21.07 7.11
N ALA A 406 3.05 20.02 6.38
CA ALA A 406 2.33 19.57 5.19
C ALA A 406 1.56 18.27 5.51
N ILE A 407 0.33 18.19 5.04
CA ILE A 407 -0.52 17.00 5.09
C ILE A 407 -0.88 16.62 3.68
N ALA A 408 -0.71 15.34 3.36
CA ALA A 408 -1.15 14.74 2.13
C ALA A 408 -1.83 13.42 2.46
N LEU A 409 -3.12 13.28 2.14
CA LEU A 409 -3.86 12.04 2.34
C LEU A 409 -5.05 11.93 1.39
N ARG A 410 -5.42 10.71 1.02
CA ARG A 410 -6.69 10.40 0.34
C ARG A 410 -7.43 9.32 1.11
N THR A 411 -8.72 9.51 1.31
CA THR A 411 -9.52 8.67 2.20
C THR A 411 -11.00 8.62 1.83
N ASP A 412 -11.63 7.54 2.25
CA ASP A 412 -13.04 7.20 2.10
C ASP A 412 -13.74 7.08 3.47
N GLU A 413 -13.18 7.70 4.51
CA GLU A 413 -13.77 7.68 5.84
C GLU A 413 -13.54 8.96 6.64
N SER A 414 -14.49 9.22 7.55
CA SER A 414 -14.40 10.28 8.55
C SER A 414 -13.35 9.95 9.61
N LYS A 415 -12.43 10.87 9.87
CA LYS A 415 -11.37 10.75 10.88
C LYS A 415 -10.64 12.07 11.09
N THR A 416 -9.76 12.08 12.09
CA THR A 416 -8.77 13.15 12.28
C THR A 416 -7.38 12.58 12.04
N THR A 417 -6.55 13.34 11.32
CA THR A 417 -5.14 13.02 11.06
C THR A 417 -4.33 14.29 11.28
N TRP A 418 -3.41 14.26 12.26
CA TRP A 418 -2.68 15.44 12.73
C TRP A 418 -3.60 16.64 13.03
N TRP A 419 -3.50 17.73 12.26
CA TRP A 419 -4.26 18.97 12.42
C TRP A 419 -5.49 19.08 11.50
N LEU A 420 -5.86 18.01 10.79
CA LEU A 420 -7.01 17.98 9.89
C LEU A 420 -8.04 16.92 10.32
N GLY A 421 -9.23 17.36 10.68
CA GLY A 421 -10.43 16.54 10.78
C GLY A 421 -11.22 16.55 9.48
N ILE A 422 -11.69 15.38 9.06
CA ILE A 422 -12.55 15.15 7.89
C ILE A 422 -13.82 14.46 8.38
N THR A 423 -14.98 15.02 8.08
CA THR A 423 -16.29 14.42 8.31
C THR A 423 -17.04 14.33 6.99
N GLN A 424 -17.23 13.11 6.51
CA GLN A 424 -17.87 12.78 5.25
C GLN A 424 -19.36 12.47 5.46
N TYR A 425 -20.18 12.80 4.47
CA TYR A 425 -21.63 12.58 4.49
C TYR A 425 -22.11 11.79 3.27
N GLY A 426 -23.19 11.03 3.45
CA GLY A 426 -23.85 10.31 2.36
C GLY A 426 -23.16 9.00 1.97
N ASP A 427 -23.25 8.66 0.69
CA ASP A 427 -22.69 7.42 0.15
C ASP A 427 -21.14 7.43 0.19
N PRO A 428 -20.47 6.26 0.19
CA PRO A 428 -19.00 6.19 0.17
C PRO A 428 -18.40 6.97 -1.01
N HIS A 429 -17.40 7.82 -0.72
CA HIS A 429 -16.76 8.70 -1.69
C HIS A 429 -15.34 9.07 -1.22
N TRP A 430 -14.51 9.59 -2.13
CA TRP A 430 -13.17 10.05 -1.78
C TRP A 430 -13.12 11.52 -1.37
N THR A 431 -12.38 11.78 -0.28
CA THR A 431 -11.78 13.07 0.05
C THR A 431 -10.26 12.97 -0.10
N ALA A 432 -9.65 13.87 -0.85
CA ALA A 432 -8.20 14.02 -0.92
C ALA A 432 -7.79 15.41 -0.46
N ALA A 433 -6.76 15.47 0.37
CA ALA A 433 -6.21 16.71 0.91
C ALA A 433 -4.70 16.77 0.68
N ASP A 434 -4.21 17.83 0.05
CA ASP A 434 -2.79 18.22 0.02
C ASP A 434 -2.68 19.66 0.50
N LEU A 435 -2.37 19.82 1.78
CA LEU A 435 -2.41 21.09 2.49
C LEU A 435 -1.05 21.38 3.14
N THR A 436 -0.72 22.66 3.28
CA THR A 436 0.52 23.12 3.91
C THR A 436 0.24 24.31 4.81
N PHE A 437 0.79 24.28 6.01
CA PHE A 437 0.84 25.37 6.95
C PHE A 437 2.16 26.15 6.83
N SER A 438 2.07 27.47 6.69
CA SER A 438 3.21 28.37 6.76
C SER A 438 3.25 29.07 8.11
N SER A 439 4.26 28.77 8.93
CA SER A 439 4.46 29.43 10.23
C SER A 439 4.81 30.91 10.10
N SER A 440 5.60 31.29 9.09
CA SER A 440 6.01 32.68 8.83
C SER A 440 4.85 33.54 8.38
N ALA A 441 4.02 33.03 7.47
CA ALA A 441 2.91 33.79 6.92
C ALA A 441 1.59 33.55 7.67
N ARG A 442 1.55 32.59 8.60
CA ARG A 442 0.44 32.27 9.51
C ARG A 442 -0.88 31.90 8.81
N TRP A 443 -0.81 31.02 7.81
CA TRP A 443 -1.96 30.53 7.05
C TRP A 443 -1.76 29.09 6.60
N ILE A 444 -2.88 28.41 6.38
CA ILE A 444 -2.94 27.10 5.74
C ILE A 444 -3.34 27.32 4.27
N THR A 445 -2.71 26.62 3.35
CA THR A 445 -3.01 26.67 1.92
C THR A 445 -2.96 25.28 1.31
N GLY A 446 -3.63 25.06 0.18
CA GLY A 446 -3.47 23.83 -0.58
C GLY A 446 -4.70 23.46 -1.39
N ILE A 447 -4.81 22.18 -1.73
CA ILE A 447 -5.88 21.63 -2.56
C ILE A 447 -6.66 20.58 -1.77
N ILE A 448 -7.97 20.66 -1.84
CA ILE A 448 -8.90 19.60 -1.45
C ILE A 448 -9.65 19.14 -2.69
N THR A 449 -9.61 17.85 -3.00
CA THR A 449 -10.46 17.25 -4.02
C THR A 449 -11.52 16.41 -3.33
N GLU A 450 -12.76 16.68 -3.67
CA GLU A 450 -13.90 16.15 -2.95
C GLU A 450 -14.99 15.67 -3.93
N GLU A 451 -15.45 14.44 -3.70
CA GLU A 451 -16.47 13.76 -4.50
C GLU A 451 -17.89 13.97 -3.94
N ALA A 452 -18.06 14.22 -2.64
CA ALA A 452 -19.35 14.55 -2.00
C ALA A 452 -19.21 15.61 -0.90
N GLY A 453 -20.30 16.16 -0.35
CA GLY A 453 -20.16 17.20 0.69
C GLY A 453 -19.31 16.74 1.89
N VAL A 454 -18.35 17.57 2.32
CA VAL A 454 -17.43 17.27 3.44
C VAL A 454 -17.30 18.45 4.40
N ASP A 455 -17.26 18.14 5.70
CA ASP A 455 -16.85 19.10 6.72
C ASP A 455 -15.39 18.89 7.10
N LEU A 456 -14.60 19.96 7.01
CA LEU A 456 -13.22 20.01 7.42
C LEU A 456 -13.09 20.73 8.76
N ALA A 457 -12.31 20.18 9.67
CA ALA A 457 -11.98 20.80 10.95
C ALA A 457 -10.46 20.98 11.08
N PHE A 458 -9.98 22.22 11.01
CA PHE A 458 -8.56 22.55 11.14
C PHE A 458 -8.23 22.81 12.62
N ASP A 459 -7.31 22.02 13.21
CA ASP A 459 -6.77 22.26 14.55
C ASP A 459 -5.72 23.38 14.51
N VAL A 460 -6.21 24.61 14.41
CA VAL A 460 -5.39 25.81 14.32
C VAL A 460 -4.56 26.05 15.58
N ALA A 461 -5.02 25.58 16.75
CA ALA A 461 -4.25 25.68 17.99
C ALA A 461 -2.98 24.82 17.96
N SER A 462 -3.05 23.59 17.46
CA SER A 462 -1.89 22.71 17.30
C SER A 462 -0.81 23.29 16.37
N LEU A 463 -1.19 24.19 15.47
CA LEU A 463 -0.32 24.91 14.54
C LEU A 463 0.21 26.24 15.11
N GLY A 464 -0.15 26.61 16.34
CA GLY A 464 0.24 27.90 16.95
C GLY A 464 -0.49 29.11 16.38
N LEU A 465 -1.64 28.91 15.70
CA LEU A 465 -2.53 29.99 15.27
C LEU A 465 -3.51 30.36 16.41
N PRO A 466 -4.18 31.53 16.36
CA PRO A 466 -5.11 31.95 17.40
C PRO A 466 -6.23 30.94 17.65
N ALA A 467 -6.32 30.41 18.89
CA ALA A 467 -7.27 29.36 19.23
C ALA A 467 -8.75 29.82 19.27
N SER A 468 -8.99 31.13 19.22
CA SER A 468 -10.31 31.75 19.21
C SER A 468 -10.29 33.01 18.36
N GLY A 469 -11.46 33.40 17.87
CA GLY A 469 -11.64 34.63 17.12
C GLY A 469 -11.81 34.40 15.61
N PRO A 470 -11.84 35.48 14.83
CA PRO A 470 -12.22 35.42 13.42
C PRO A 470 -11.14 34.79 12.55
N TYR A 471 -11.59 34.09 11.51
CA TYR A 471 -10.78 33.53 10.44
C TYR A 471 -11.44 33.84 9.09
N VAL A 472 -10.66 33.77 8.02
CA VAL A 472 -11.15 33.87 6.64
C VAL A 472 -10.69 32.65 5.87
N LEU A 473 -11.63 31.98 5.21
CA LEU A 473 -11.38 30.94 4.23
C LEU A 473 -11.64 31.49 2.83
N GLU A 474 -10.57 31.63 2.04
CA GLU A 474 -10.65 31.88 0.60
C GLU A 474 -10.64 30.53 -0.12
N LYS A 475 -11.56 30.33 -1.07
CA LYS A 475 -11.65 29.10 -1.85
C LYS A 475 -11.91 29.37 -3.33
N ASP A 476 -11.07 28.77 -4.17
CA ASP A 476 -11.20 28.75 -5.63
C ASP A 476 -11.63 27.36 -6.09
N ASN A 477 -12.74 27.26 -6.82
CA ASN A 477 -13.15 26.04 -7.47
C ASN A 477 -12.35 25.87 -8.77
N LEU A 478 -11.52 24.83 -8.84
CA LEU A 478 -10.63 24.58 -9.96
C LEU A 478 -11.34 24.07 -11.22
N GLY A 479 -12.57 23.58 -11.10
CA GLY A 479 -13.35 23.07 -12.23
C GLY A 479 -14.11 24.18 -12.99
N ASN A 480 -14.60 25.19 -12.28
CA ASN A 480 -15.38 26.28 -12.88
C ASN A 480 -14.78 27.69 -12.69
N GLY A 481 -13.66 27.81 -11.97
CA GLY A 481 -12.96 29.08 -11.73
C GLY A 481 -13.63 30.02 -10.72
N SER A 482 -14.72 29.60 -10.06
CA SER A 482 -15.41 30.46 -9.10
C SER A 482 -14.57 30.67 -7.83
N HIS A 483 -14.53 31.92 -7.37
CA HIS A 483 -13.86 32.32 -6.14
C HIS A 483 -14.90 32.69 -5.07
N SER A 484 -14.65 32.32 -3.82
CA SER A 484 -15.46 32.77 -2.69
C SER A 484 -14.62 32.97 -1.44
N VAL A 485 -15.07 33.93 -0.62
CA VAL A 485 -14.46 34.27 0.67
C VAL A 485 -15.50 34.03 1.75
N GLN A 486 -15.18 33.19 2.72
CA GLN A 486 -16.06 32.79 3.80
C GLN A 486 -15.47 33.23 5.15
N PRO A 487 -16.14 34.12 5.89
CA PRO A 487 -15.76 34.40 7.27
C PRO A 487 -16.09 33.18 8.13
N LEU A 488 -15.14 32.81 8.99
CA LEU A 488 -15.22 31.69 9.93
C LEU A 488 -14.83 32.18 11.33
N THR A 489 -15.04 31.34 12.33
CA THR A 489 -14.62 31.63 13.70
C THR A 489 -13.98 30.39 14.28
N ALA A 490 -12.81 30.56 14.90
CA ALA A 490 -12.21 29.50 15.69
C ALA A 490 -12.93 29.36 17.03
N TYR A 491 -13.28 28.13 17.37
CA TYR A 491 -13.84 27.76 18.67
C TYR A 491 -13.03 26.60 19.24
N ASN A 492 -12.59 26.71 20.49
CA ASN A 492 -11.77 25.72 21.18
C ASN A 492 -10.57 25.22 20.35
N GLY A 493 -9.87 26.14 19.68
CA GLY A 493 -8.68 25.80 18.90
C GLY A 493 -8.95 25.22 17.52
N ARG A 494 -10.21 25.15 17.07
CA ARG A 494 -10.59 24.58 15.77
C ARG A 494 -11.36 25.55 14.89
N VAL A 495 -11.13 25.47 13.59
CA VAL A 495 -11.92 26.15 12.56
C VAL A 495 -12.59 25.10 11.69
N THR A 496 -13.92 25.18 11.54
CA THR A 496 -14.68 24.23 10.72
C THR A 496 -15.20 24.90 9.45
N ALA A 497 -15.13 24.20 8.32
CA ALA A 497 -15.64 24.67 7.04
C ALA A 497 -16.24 23.52 6.21
N TYR A 498 -17.35 23.80 5.54
CA TYR A 498 -17.99 22.89 4.59
C TYR A 498 -17.47 23.14 3.18
N LEU A 499 -17.17 22.06 2.45
CA LEU A 499 -16.89 22.07 1.02
C LEU A 499 -17.88 21.15 0.29
N SER A 500 -18.38 21.62 -0.85
CA SER A 500 -19.18 20.81 -1.77
C SER A 500 -18.28 20.06 -2.75
N THR A 501 -18.84 19.09 -3.48
CA THR A 501 -18.16 18.36 -4.56
C THR A 501 -17.44 19.29 -5.55
N ALA A 502 -16.11 19.29 -5.51
CA ALA A 502 -15.22 19.94 -6.46
C ALA A 502 -13.75 19.66 -6.12
N SER A 503 -12.84 20.15 -6.96
CA SER A 503 -11.47 20.44 -6.51
C SER A 503 -11.37 21.91 -6.10
N TRP A 504 -10.96 22.16 -4.86
CA TRP A 504 -10.86 23.47 -4.25
C TRP A 504 -9.41 23.79 -3.93
N ARG A 505 -8.93 24.95 -4.38
CA ARG A 505 -7.74 25.57 -3.80
C ARG A 505 -8.16 26.45 -2.63
N LEU A 506 -7.54 26.29 -1.47
CA LEU A 506 -7.93 26.95 -0.24
C LEU A 506 -6.80 27.81 0.32
N ARG A 507 -7.20 28.88 1.04
CA ARG A 507 -6.36 29.63 1.98
C ARG A 507 -7.16 29.93 3.25
N LEU A 508 -6.68 29.46 4.40
CA LEU A 508 -7.24 29.76 5.71
C LEU A 508 -6.28 30.65 6.51
N SER A 509 -6.76 31.84 6.91
CA SER A 509 -5.94 32.85 7.61
C SER A 509 -6.68 33.41 8.84
N PRO A 510 -5.99 33.75 9.95
CA PRO A 510 -6.60 34.41 11.09
C PRO A 510 -6.92 35.88 10.79
N GLY A 511 -7.99 36.41 11.40
CA GLY A 511 -8.39 37.82 11.33
C GLY A 511 -9.67 38.08 10.51
N ASN A 512 -10.01 39.37 10.37
CA ASN A 512 -11.16 39.88 9.62
C ASN A 512 -10.80 40.37 8.20
N SER A 513 -9.57 40.12 7.73
CA SER A 513 -9.05 40.84 6.56
C SER A 513 -9.83 40.52 5.28
N THR A 514 -10.53 41.54 4.78
CA THR A 514 -10.85 41.73 3.37
C THR A 514 -9.56 41.60 2.54
N PRO A 515 -9.53 40.88 1.41
CA PRO A 515 -8.29 40.64 0.67
C PRO A 515 -7.66 41.97 0.23
N THR A 516 -6.36 42.11 0.50
CA THR A 516 -5.51 42.94 -0.37
C THR A 516 -5.57 42.29 -1.76
N PRO A 517 -5.75 43.02 -2.87
CA PRO A 517 -5.80 42.41 -4.19
C PRO A 517 -4.57 41.53 -4.38
N THR A 518 -4.77 40.21 -4.41
CA THR A 518 -3.73 39.21 -4.59
C THR A 518 -3.09 39.44 -5.97
N PRO A 519 -1.75 39.34 -6.11
CA PRO A 519 -1.15 39.25 -7.44
C PRO A 519 -1.82 38.10 -8.20
N VAL A 520 -2.09 38.32 -9.49
CA VAL A 520 -2.58 37.28 -10.40
C VAL A 520 -1.70 36.04 -10.21
N TRP A 521 -2.31 34.92 -9.83
CA TRP A 521 -1.64 33.63 -9.73
C TRP A 521 -1.12 33.27 -11.12
N THR A 522 0.16 33.55 -11.38
CA THR A 522 0.83 33.14 -12.62
C THR A 522 0.89 31.61 -12.63
N SER A 523 0.44 31.02 -13.74
CA SER A 523 0.65 29.61 -14.06
C SER A 523 2.11 29.22 -13.80
N THR A 524 2.30 28.07 -13.17
CA THR A 524 3.57 27.38 -12.92
C THR A 524 4.58 27.61 -14.06
N PRO A 525 5.85 27.97 -13.80
CA PRO A 525 6.84 28.10 -14.85
C PRO A 525 6.98 26.77 -15.58
N THR A 526 6.82 26.81 -16.91
CA THR A 526 7.17 25.72 -17.81
C THR A 526 8.59 25.27 -17.51
N LEU A 527 8.79 23.98 -17.24
CA LEU A 527 10.12 23.38 -17.12
C LEU A 527 10.89 23.74 -18.39
N THR A 528 11.89 24.61 -18.25
CA THR A 528 12.85 24.85 -19.32
C THR A 528 13.71 23.58 -19.41
N PRO A 529 13.75 22.86 -20.54
CA PRO A 529 14.59 21.67 -20.65
C PRO A 529 16.04 22.08 -20.40
N THR A 530 16.64 21.46 -19.38
CA THR A 530 18.07 21.57 -19.08
C THR A 530 18.85 21.14 -20.32
N PRO A 531 19.69 22.01 -20.92
CA PRO A 531 20.49 21.61 -22.07
C PRO A 531 21.56 20.60 -21.61
N THR A 532 21.47 19.38 -22.13
CA THR A 532 22.50 18.35 -22.05
C THR A 532 23.80 18.90 -22.62
N ARG A 533 24.84 19.00 -21.80
CA ARG A 533 26.19 19.37 -22.23
C ARG A 533 26.82 18.18 -22.97
N THR A 534 27.00 18.32 -24.28
CA THR A 534 27.98 17.54 -25.05
C THR A 534 29.28 18.36 -25.12
N PRO A 535 30.46 17.80 -24.82
CA PRO A 535 31.71 18.54 -24.87
C PRO A 535 32.21 18.63 -26.31
N THR A 536 32.42 19.85 -26.82
CA THR A 536 33.24 20.07 -28.02
C THR A 536 34.16 21.27 -27.81
N SER A 537 35.42 21.07 -28.18
CA SER A 537 36.57 21.95 -27.95
C SER A 537 36.52 23.27 -28.72
N THR A 538 36.91 24.31 -27.98
CA THR A 538 37.50 25.63 -28.28
C THR A 538 38.01 25.89 -29.71
N LEU A 539 37.75 27.09 -30.24
CA LEU A 539 38.75 28.14 -30.58
C LEU A 539 38.07 29.52 -30.80
N THR A 540 38.69 30.56 -30.23
CA THR A 540 38.36 32.01 -30.31
C THR A 540 39.34 32.70 -31.28
N PRO A 541 39.00 33.82 -31.98
CA PRO A 541 39.28 35.20 -31.47
C PRO A 541 38.18 36.25 -31.85
N THR A 542 37.70 37.13 -30.97
CA THR A 542 38.19 38.48 -30.53
C THR A 542 37.36 39.65 -31.14
N PRO A 543 37.08 40.77 -30.43
CA PRO A 543 35.90 41.63 -30.61
C PRO A 543 36.21 43.02 -31.22
N THR A 544 35.17 43.83 -31.54
CA THR A 544 35.30 45.30 -31.73
C THR A 544 34.00 46.05 -31.34
N ARG A 545 34.19 47.28 -30.85
CA ARG A 545 33.31 48.17 -30.06
C ARG A 545 32.58 49.26 -30.89
N THR A 546 31.30 49.57 -30.52
CA THR A 546 30.68 50.92 -30.24
C THR A 546 30.55 51.96 -31.41
N PRO A 547 29.71 53.05 -31.43
CA PRO A 547 28.64 53.60 -30.56
C PRO A 547 27.29 54.05 -31.22
N THR A 548 26.35 54.45 -30.34
CA THR A 548 25.07 55.17 -30.49
C THR A 548 25.17 56.65 -30.94
N LYS A 549 24.15 57.19 -31.65
CA LYS A 549 23.67 58.60 -31.56
C LYS A 549 22.17 58.76 -31.93
N THR A 550 21.49 59.65 -31.20
CA THR A 550 20.18 60.35 -31.42
C THR A 550 20.53 61.87 -31.43
N PRO A 551 19.85 62.87 -32.08
CA PRO A 551 18.39 63.19 -32.17
C PRO A 551 17.93 63.74 -33.57
N THR A 552 16.68 64.17 -33.87
CA THR A 552 16.03 65.47 -33.54
C THR A 552 14.65 65.61 -34.24
N LEU A 553 13.76 66.44 -33.66
CA LEU A 553 12.37 66.81 -34.03
C LEU A 553 12.24 67.79 -35.21
N THR A 554 11.08 67.78 -35.90
CA THR A 554 10.54 68.91 -36.71
C THR A 554 8.99 68.92 -36.67
N GLN A 555 8.37 70.11 -36.60
CA GLN A 555 6.92 70.37 -36.47
C GLN A 555 6.23 70.84 -37.78
N SER A 556 4.88 70.78 -37.77
CA SER A 556 3.85 71.64 -38.44
C SER A 556 3.13 71.06 -39.69
N PRO A 557 1.84 71.42 -40.03
CA PRO A 557 0.84 72.27 -39.35
C PRO A 557 -0.56 71.62 -39.12
N THR A 558 -1.40 72.37 -38.39
CA THR A 558 -2.82 72.16 -38.04
C THR A 558 -3.79 72.43 -39.20
N GLU A 559 -4.81 71.59 -39.38
CA GLU A 559 -6.06 71.90 -40.10
C GLU A 559 -7.32 71.56 -39.29
N THR A 560 -8.38 72.28 -39.64
CA THR A 560 -9.60 72.63 -38.89
C THR A 560 -10.68 71.54 -38.86
N ALA A 561 -11.49 71.55 -37.80
CA ALA A 561 -12.57 70.61 -37.50
C ALA A 561 -13.71 70.56 -38.54
N THR A 562 -14.19 69.35 -38.84
CA THR A 562 -15.47 69.10 -39.52
C THR A 562 -16.32 68.13 -38.69
N HIS A 563 -17.57 68.52 -38.40
CA HIS A 563 -18.55 67.72 -37.67
C HIS A 563 -18.96 66.48 -38.48
N THR A 564 -18.82 65.30 -37.87
CA THR A 564 -19.27 64.01 -38.43
C THR A 564 -20.39 63.44 -37.55
N PRO A 565 -21.51 62.94 -38.11
CA PRO A 565 -22.66 62.48 -37.34
C PRO A 565 -22.37 61.20 -36.54
N THR A 566 -22.95 61.12 -35.35
CA THR A 566 -22.89 59.97 -34.43
C THR A 566 -23.46 58.70 -35.08
N PRO A 567 -22.69 57.59 -35.19
CA PRO A 567 -23.26 56.30 -35.58
C PRO A 567 -24.05 55.68 -34.43
N THR A 568 -25.28 55.26 -34.72
CA THR A 568 -26.12 54.40 -33.89
C THR A 568 -25.40 53.07 -33.62
N PRO A 569 -25.37 52.53 -32.38
CA PRO A 569 -24.71 51.26 -32.10
C PRO A 569 -25.41 50.12 -32.83
N THR A 570 -24.71 49.50 -33.79
CA THR A 570 -25.07 48.19 -34.35
C THR A 570 -24.74 47.12 -33.32
N ALA A 571 -25.68 46.21 -33.03
CA ALA A 571 -25.44 45.07 -32.16
C ALA A 571 -24.22 44.29 -32.66
N THR A 572 -23.17 44.22 -31.85
CA THR A 572 -22.03 43.35 -32.09
C THR A 572 -22.53 41.90 -32.07
N PRO A 573 -22.33 41.09 -33.12
CA PRO A 573 -22.61 39.67 -33.02
C PRO A 573 -21.79 39.11 -31.85
N SER A 574 -22.47 38.47 -30.91
CA SER A 574 -21.80 37.71 -29.84
C SER A 574 -20.78 36.78 -30.51
N PRO A 575 -19.50 36.76 -30.09
CA PRO A 575 -18.55 35.82 -30.66
C PRO A 575 -19.12 34.40 -30.49
N THR A 576 -19.25 33.66 -31.58
CA THR A 576 -19.51 32.23 -31.54
C THR A 576 -18.46 31.61 -30.63
N PRO A 577 -18.83 30.89 -29.54
CA PRO A 577 -17.85 30.27 -28.68
C PRO A 577 -16.95 29.39 -29.54
N ALA A 578 -15.64 29.68 -29.55
CA ALA A 578 -14.70 28.81 -30.24
C ALA A 578 -14.68 27.46 -29.51
N VAL A 579 -15.17 26.43 -30.21
CA VAL A 579 -15.24 25.05 -29.74
C VAL A 579 -13.91 24.33 -30.01
N GLY A 580 -13.58 23.33 -29.19
CA GLY A 580 -12.42 22.47 -29.38
C GLY A 580 -12.79 21.10 -29.96
N ALA A 581 -11.75 20.30 -30.21
CA ALA A 581 -11.82 18.92 -30.68
C ALA A 581 -10.81 18.04 -29.95
N ILE A 582 -11.12 16.75 -29.88
CA ILE A 582 -10.20 15.69 -29.45
C ILE A 582 -10.18 14.63 -30.55
N ARG A 583 -8.99 14.17 -30.93
CA ARG A 583 -8.77 13.09 -31.89
C ARG A 583 -7.72 12.13 -31.35
N GLY A 584 -7.55 11.00 -32.02
CA GLY A 584 -6.43 10.10 -31.78
C GLY A 584 -6.65 8.74 -32.41
N ALA A 585 -5.82 7.79 -32.04
CA ALA A 585 -5.86 6.41 -32.53
C ALA A 585 -5.89 5.39 -31.39
N VAL A 586 -6.59 4.30 -31.62
CA VAL A 586 -6.43 3.05 -30.85
C VAL A 586 -5.65 2.08 -31.70
N PHE A 587 -4.50 1.61 -31.23
CA PHE A 587 -3.60 0.78 -32.04
C PHE A 587 -3.05 -0.43 -31.28
N ALA A 588 -2.71 -1.48 -32.03
CA ALA A 588 -2.09 -2.69 -31.52
C ALA A 588 -0.60 -2.45 -31.29
N ASP A 589 -0.24 -2.03 -30.08
CA ASP A 589 1.14 -1.82 -29.65
C ASP A 589 1.79 -3.19 -29.41
N LEU A 590 2.67 -3.61 -30.32
CA LEU A 590 3.25 -4.95 -30.32
C LEU A 590 4.55 -5.02 -29.54
N ASN A 591 5.21 -3.87 -29.34
CA ASN A 591 6.50 -3.77 -28.67
C ASN A 591 6.41 -3.14 -27.26
N ARG A 592 5.23 -2.64 -26.88
CA ARG A 592 4.85 -2.04 -25.60
C ARG A 592 5.54 -0.73 -25.28
N ASP A 593 5.83 0.09 -26.29
CA ASP A 593 6.46 1.41 -26.08
C ASP A 593 5.48 2.59 -26.07
N LEU A 594 4.18 2.31 -26.20
CA LEU A 594 3.07 3.27 -26.17
C LEU A 594 3.06 4.28 -27.33
N VAL A 595 3.86 4.05 -28.38
CA VAL A 595 3.92 4.92 -29.55
C VAL A 595 3.60 4.12 -30.80
N GLN A 596 2.61 4.56 -31.57
CA GLN A 596 2.24 3.83 -32.79
C GLN A 596 3.39 3.85 -33.82
N GLN A 597 3.87 2.67 -34.18
CA GLN A 597 4.97 2.48 -35.12
C GLN A 597 4.56 1.78 -36.42
N PRO A 598 5.40 1.84 -37.48
CA PRO A 598 5.19 1.03 -38.67
C PRO A 598 5.13 -0.48 -38.34
N GLY A 599 3.97 -1.08 -38.57
CA GLY A 599 3.67 -2.47 -38.22
C GLY A 599 2.63 -2.63 -37.10
N GLU A 600 2.23 -1.53 -36.46
CA GLU A 600 1.22 -1.50 -35.39
C GLU A 600 -0.10 -0.97 -35.95
N ALA A 601 -0.95 -1.91 -36.33
CA ALA A 601 -2.23 -1.62 -36.95
C ALA A 601 -3.19 -0.92 -35.98
N GLY A 602 -3.96 0.02 -36.48
CA GLY A 602 -5.12 0.56 -35.78
C GLY A 602 -6.17 -0.52 -35.49
N ILE A 603 -6.89 -0.37 -34.38
CA ILE A 603 -7.92 -1.31 -33.95
C ILE A 603 -9.29 -0.67 -34.19
N ALA A 604 -10.06 -1.26 -35.09
CA ALA A 604 -11.38 -0.77 -35.46
C ALA A 604 -12.46 -1.15 -34.44
N GLY A 605 -13.49 -0.31 -34.33
CA GLY A 605 -14.70 -0.59 -33.54
C GLY A 605 -14.50 -0.49 -32.02
N VAL A 606 -13.39 0.06 -31.55
CA VAL A 606 -13.15 0.29 -30.12
C VAL A 606 -14.00 1.47 -29.66
N THR A 607 -14.72 1.30 -28.55
CA THR A 607 -15.62 2.33 -28.03
C THR A 607 -14.84 3.35 -27.20
N LEU A 608 -14.96 4.63 -27.56
CA LEU A 608 -14.42 5.78 -26.83
C LEU A 608 -15.59 6.58 -26.23
N THR A 609 -15.52 6.88 -24.94
CA THR A 609 -16.54 7.66 -24.23
C THR A 609 -15.94 8.94 -23.68
N LEU A 610 -16.54 10.07 -24.04
CA LEU A 610 -16.19 11.38 -23.52
C LEU A 610 -17.22 11.78 -22.44
N ARG A 611 -16.74 12.08 -21.24
CA ARG A 611 -17.56 12.49 -20.09
C ARG A 611 -17.20 13.88 -19.59
N GLN A 612 -18.19 14.55 -19.00
CA GLN A 612 -18.00 15.75 -18.20
C GLN A 612 -18.60 15.46 -16.81
N GLY A 613 -17.74 15.17 -15.83
CA GLY A 613 -18.17 14.58 -14.56
C GLY A 613 -18.89 13.24 -14.78
N ALA A 614 -20.09 13.09 -14.21
CA ALA A 614 -20.89 11.87 -14.36
C ALA A 614 -21.59 11.75 -15.74
N PHE A 615 -21.72 12.85 -16.50
CA PHE A 615 -22.49 12.88 -17.74
C PHE A 615 -21.66 12.39 -18.93
N VAL A 616 -22.22 11.46 -19.71
CA VAL A 616 -21.67 11.10 -21.03
C VAL A 616 -22.03 12.22 -22.01
N VAL A 617 -21.00 12.90 -22.51
CA VAL A 617 -21.12 14.00 -23.47
C VAL A 617 -21.28 13.44 -24.88
N ALA A 618 -20.47 12.42 -25.20
CA ALA A 618 -20.51 11.72 -26.47
C ALA A 618 -19.85 10.35 -26.36
N THR A 619 -20.23 9.44 -27.25
CA THR A 619 -19.54 8.17 -27.49
C THR A 619 -19.25 8.08 -28.98
N THR A 620 -18.08 7.57 -29.33
CA THR A 620 -17.71 7.26 -30.71
C THR A 620 -17.00 5.90 -30.76
N SER A 621 -16.78 5.38 -31.96
CA SER A 621 -15.96 4.19 -32.17
C SER A 621 -14.81 4.51 -33.11
N SER A 622 -13.67 3.85 -32.91
CA SER A 622 -12.54 3.93 -33.85
C SER A 622 -12.89 3.35 -35.22
N ASP A 623 -12.35 3.95 -36.27
CA ASP A 623 -12.54 3.51 -37.67
C ASP A 623 -11.58 2.38 -38.08
N SER A 624 -11.54 2.02 -39.37
CA SER A 624 -10.69 0.94 -39.89
C SER A 624 -9.19 1.14 -39.65
N ASP A 625 -8.75 2.39 -39.48
CA ASP A 625 -7.37 2.75 -39.21
C ASP A 625 -7.12 2.99 -37.71
N GLY A 626 -8.11 2.68 -36.87
CA GLY A 626 -8.06 2.90 -35.42
C GLY A 626 -8.33 4.35 -35.00
N ALA A 627 -8.58 5.26 -35.94
CA ALA A 627 -8.73 6.68 -35.64
C ALA A 627 -10.12 7.01 -35.08
N TYR A 628 -10.19 7.98 -34.18
CA TYR A 628 -11.44 8.49 -33.62
C TYR A 628 -11.38 10.01 -33.46
N ARG A 629 -12.57 10.65 -33.39
CA ARG A 629 -12.66 12.11 -33.19
C ARG A 629 -13.95 12.53 -32.48
N PHE A 630 -13.82 13.52 -31.61
CA PHE A 630 -14.87 14.34 -31.02
C PHE A 630 -14.67 15.79 -31.48
N PHE A 631 -15.75 16.48 -31.86
CA PHE A 631 -15.72 17.87 -32.33
C PHE A 631 -16.82 18.68 -31.65
N ASN A 632 -16.79 20.00 -31.81
CA ASN A 632 -17.72 20.94 -31.19
C ASN A 632 -17.77 20.86 -29.65
N LEU A 633 -16.61 20.62 -29.03
CA LEU A 633 -16.50 20.52 -27.57
C LEU A 633 -16.42 21.92 -26.95
N SER A 634 -17.18 22.13 -25.88
CA SER A 634 -17.10 23.38 -25.12
C SER A 634 -15.77 23.45 -24.35
N PRO A 635 -15.14 24.63 -24.22
CA PRO A 635 -13.91 24.74 -23.44
C PRO A 635 -14.12 24.39 -21.96
N THR A 636 -13.63 23.24 -21.52
CA THR A 636 -13.78 22.69 -20.16
C THR A 636 -12.93 21.42 -20.01
N SER A 637 -12.93 20.82 -18.82
CA SER A 637 -12.33 19.51 -18.58
C SER A 637 -13.29 18.38 -18.94
N TYR A 638 -12.78 17.43 -19.72
CA TYR A 638 -13.44 16.17 -20.03
C TYR A 638 -12.64 14.99 -19.47
N SER A 639 -13.30 13.85 -19.31
CA SER A 639 -12.64 12.55 -19.15
C SER A 639 -12.88 11.76 -20.42
N LEU A 640 -11.80 11.36 -21.09
CA LEU A 640 -11.87 10.46 -22.22
C LEU A 640 -11.52 9.05 -21.74
N SER A 641 -12.37 8.06 -22.00
CA SER A 641 -12.12 6.67 -21.66
C SER A 641 -12.24 5.76 -22.86
N VAL A 642 -11.40 4.74 -22.92
CA VAL A 642 -11.43 3.67 -23.91
C VAL A 642 -11.93 2.38 -23.26
N THR A 643 -12.82 1.66 -23.94
CA THR A 643 -13.24 0.32 -23.49
C THR A 643 -12.36 -0.72 -24.16
N ALA A 644 -11.64 -1.53 -23.37
CA ALA A 644 -10.80 -2.60 -23.88
C ALA A 644 -11.62 -3.58 -24.74
N PRO A 645 -11.27 -3.81 -26.03
CA PRO A 645 -11.93 -4.82 -26.84
C PRO A 645 -11.56 -6.23 -26.34
N PRO A 646 -12.43 -7.26 -26.45
CA PRO A 646 -12.21 -8.57 -25.82
C PRO A 646 -10.89 -9.28 -26.14
N ALA A 647 -10.26 -8.96 -27.27
CA ALA A 647 -8.99 -9.55 -27.70
C ALA A 647 -7.74 -8.73 -27.30
N TYR A 648 -7.90 -7.56 -26.67
CA TYR A 648 -6.79 -6.71 -26.25
C TYR A 648 -6.89 -6.26 -24.78
N VAL A 649 -5.75 -5.92 -24.20
CA VAL A 649 -5.66 -5.10 -22.98
C VAL A 649 -5.22 -3.70 -23.37
N ILE A 650 -5.75 -2.67 -22.72
CA ILE A 650 -5.23 -1.30 -22.88
C ILE A 650 -3.93 -1.21 -22.09
N LEU A 651 -2.88 -0.66 -22.71
CA LEU A 651 -1.62 -0.37 -22.04
C LEU A 651 -1.68 1.05 -21.45
N GLY A 652 -1.24 1.19 -20.19
CA GLY A 652 -1.32 2.46 -19.48
C GLY A 652 -2.71 2.73 -18.89
N SER A 653 -3.18 3.98 -18.96
CA SER A 653 -4.49 4.37 -18.41
C SER A 653 -5.60 4.19 -19.44
N ASP A 654 -6.69 3.53 -19.05
CA ASP A 654 -7.92 3.38 -19.85
C ASP A 654 -8.82 4.63 -19.81
N SER A 655 -8.49 5.61 -18.97
CA SER A 655 -9.10 6.93 -18.98
C SER A 655 -8.08 8.06 -18.71
N GLN A 656 -8.24 9.18 -19.41
CA GLN A 656 -7.41 10.36 -19.29
C GLN A 656 -8.26 11.63 -19.10
N GLY A 657 -7.82 12.51 -18.21
CA GLY A 657 -8.39 13.84 -18.04
C GLY A 657 -7.85 14.79 -19.12
N VAL A 658 -8.75 15.50 -19.80
CA VAL A 658 -8.43 16.34 -20.96
C VAL A 658 -8.98 17.74 -20.75
N LEU A 659 -8.11 18.75 -20.74
CA LEU A 659 -8.55 20.15 -20.73
C LEU A 659 -8.69 20.64 -22.17
N VAL A 660 -9.93 20.80 -22.63
CA VAL A 660 -10.23 21.40 -23.94
C VAL A 660 -10.30 22.91 -23.77
N THR A 661 -9.54 23.66 -24.57
CA THR A 661 -9.59 25.13 -24.62
C THR A 661 -10.24 25.60 -25.92
N ALA A 662 -10.63 26.87 -25.98
CA ALA A 662 -11.26 27.44 -27.16
C ALA A 662 -10.37 27.29 -28.42
N GLY A 663 -10.84 26.55 -29.43
CA GLY A 663 -10.11 26.28 -30.67
C GLY A 663 -9.01 25.21 -30.60
N SER A 664 -8.88 24.46 -29.51
CA SER A 664 -7.87 23.38 -29.42
C SER A 664 -8.25 22.17 -30.28
N ASP A 665 -7.25 21.49 -30.87
CA ASP A 665 -7.38 20.17 -31.49
C ASP A 665 -6.37 19.24 -30.81
N LEU A 666 -6.83 18.44 -29.85
CA LEU A 666 -5.98 17.63 -28.97
C LEU A 666 -5.86 16.21 -29.49
N GLU A 667 -4.67 15.63 -29.45
CA GLU A 667 -4.38 14.27 -29.90
C GLU A 667 -4.10 13.36 -28.70
N ILE A 668 -4.84 12.26 -28.58
CA ILE A 668 -4.77 11.32 -27.45
C ILE A 668 -4.86 9.91 -27.99
N ASP A 669 -3.81 9.13 -27.83
CA ASP A 669 -3.79 7.76 -28.34
C ASP A 669 -3.94 6.73 -27.22
N PHE A 670 -4.47 5.57 -27.59
CA PHE A 670 -4.60 4.41 -26.71
C PHE A 670 -3.88 3.22 -27.33
N ALA A 671 -2.77 2.84 -26.71
CA ALA A 671 -2.04 1.62 -27.03
C ALA A 671 -2.76 0.41 -26.45
N ALA A 672 -2.87 -0.68 -27.23
CA ALA A 672 -3.48 -1.92 -26.77
C ALA A 672 -2.64 -3.13 -27.17
N PHE A 673 -2.51 -4.12 -26.29
CA PHE A 673 -1.70 -5.31 -26.52
C PHE A 673 -2.60 -6.56 -26.71
N PRO A 674 -2.37 -7.41 -27.73
CA PRO A 674 -3.21 -8.59 -27.94
C PRO A 674 -3.08 -9.60 -26.79
N TRP A 675 -4.22 -10.01 -26.22
CA TRP A 675 -4.30 -10.92 -25.07
C TRP A 675 -3.51 -12.22 -25.26
N GLN A 676 -3.56 -12.79 -26.47
CA GLN A 676 -2.97 -14.10 -26.79
C GLN A 676 -1.43 -14.12 -26.74
N TYR A 677 -0.75 -12.96 -26.76
CA TYR A 677 0.71 -12.87 -26.77
C TYR A 677 1.30 -12.37 -25.45
N ARG A 678 0.49 -12.19 -24.39
CA ARG A 678 0.92 -11.49 -23.15
C ARG A 678 2.05 -12.18 -22.39
N PHE A 679 2.22 -13.49 -22.61
CA PHE A 679 3.22 -14.35 -21.98
C PHE A 679 4.47 -14.60 -22.83
N MET A 680 4.60 -14.00 -24.02
CA MET A 680 5.81 -14.13 -24.82
C MET A 680 6.87 -13.08 -24.39
N PRO A 681 8.14 -13.47 -24.21
CA PRO A 681 9.21 -12.51 -23.94
C PRO A 681 9.38 -11.55 -25.12
N LEU A 682 9.69 -10.28 -24.82
CA LEU A 682 9.92 -9.24 -25.82
C LEU A 682 10.98 -9.72 -26.83
N LEU A 683 10.58 -9.91 -28.08
CA LEU A 683 11.53 -10.08 -29.17
C LEU A 683 12.28 -8.75 -29.32
N LYS A 684 13.48 -8.67 -28.75
CA LYS A 684 14.43 -7.61 -29.12
C LYS A 684 14.65 -7.70 -30.62
N LYS A 685 14.17 -6.70 -31.38
CA LYS A 685 14.65 -6.49 -32.74
C LYS A 685 16.16 -6.28 -32.66
N SER A 686 16.90 -7.16 -33.34
CA SER A 686 18.34 -7.06 -33.60
C SER A 686 18.69 -5.81 -34.40
#